data_AF-A0A9P3NYW3-F1
#
_entry.id   AF-A0A9P3NYW3-F1
#
_cell.length_a   1.000
_cell.length_b   1.000
_cell.length_c   1.000
_cell.angle_alpha   90.00
_cell.angle_beta   90.00
_cell.angle_gamma   90.00
#
_symmetry.space_group_name_H-M   'P 1'
#
loop_
_entity.id
_entity.type
_entity.pdbx_description
1 polymer ?
#
loop_
_entity_poly.entity_id
_entity_poly.type
_entity_poly.pdbx_seq_one_letter_code
_entity_poly.pdbx_strand_id
1 'polypeptide(L)'
;MSSFVVHSGHVHSVALSLRSPFLPPSLPRNPASVTSASSTLLINKTSQPPKAVSTPIRPAQIPRGVYPADSSPSPSSLRVSVPRIPYTPRNASARIPSAARNGSTRIAAVAGAESGLAEGGAAEQDEALEGEVEGEGEAEALAQWGAVGDEEALAAAAASALIDGSGDAIAGIPFFEWLSLRKPARYLGKEHGAIRKDWGSARVRFCLTYPEVYEVGASNLGHIILYTVLNQAEGVMCDRAYFVDEDMSQCLKKYNKSLFAVESQRPLSDFDTLGFSLSYELGATNILQMLQESGIPISWQERMDADTARHGGDAAAPWDVTNGSMPLAFAGGPTATSNPEPFSDFFDFFAIGDGEECLVEIAQCLDTCKQRRLSRYDTLLELARSVKGVYVPQLYETVPGWGAAVLPKVEGVPSRVLRRVATPNPLDHIGLVPLTSTVHDRLTVEIRRGCTRGCRFCQPGMLTRPARDVDPDKVVEAVEAGMRKTGYTEFSLLSLSCSDYLALPSVGIQIKNRLKEQPISLSLPSQRVDRFNDDIANIIGGTRKGSLTFAPEAGTQRLRDVINKGLTDEELLRGIKAAWDKGWRQVKLYFMIGLPGETDEDVMGIPKTIRWLQQNCRRGRNFLGVRLTISNFTPKPHTPFQWHTVSTAEFTRKQRMLRDAFVRMPGVKWNFGDVRLSAMEDFIGRGDRSIGRVIRRAWELGASNDAWWVNLDRCYSCWSQAIDECGLEWKYRRVVDGEWDVMEKIGDDRFRGQGGKSRLDVGPLADARLDAPLPWDIINTGIERWWLKADLQRALEATTVPDCSHSNVCSKCGVCEEDFGENVVAAIPPVPDYDGEFKPNRKRVQRVRVRFAKIGAMTLVGHLDTVALLDRALRRAALPVCFDNGFHSLPRISCAAPLPLGHSSSCELVDVEFTQKLSVADAKRKLQEQLPDELPVLEAWEEPIFRADKKNTDTLTK
;
A
#
# COMPACT_ATOMS: atom_id res chain seq x y z
N MET A 1 5.86 0.17 6.47
CA MET A 1 5.57 0.75 5.13
C MET A 1 6.71 0.48 4.16
N SER A 2 6.48 -0.31 3.10
CA SER A 2 7.44 -0.53 2.00
C SER A 2 6.79 -0.12 0.69
N SER A 3 7.41 0.80 -0.05
CA SER A 3 6.94 1.28 -1.35
C SER A 3 7.08 0.19 -2.43
N PHE A 4 6.15 -0.77 -2.42
CA PHE A 4 5.94 -1.67 -3.55
C PHE A 4 5.06 -0.97 -4.57
N VAL A 5 5.63 -0.68 -5.74
CA VAL A 5 4.84 -0.33 -6.93
C VAL A 5 3.85 -1.45 -7.20
N VAL A 6 2.56 -1.18 -7.02
CA VAL A 6 1.49 -2.15 -7.22
C VAL A 6 1.38 -2.47 -8.72
N HIS A 7 2.07 -3.51 -9.17
CA HIS A 7 1.76 -4.15 -10.44
C HIS A 7 0.52 -5.01 -10.26
N SER A 8 -0.63 -4.48 -10.70
CA SER A 8 -1.92 -5.15 -10.67
C SER A 8 -1.91 -6.45 -11.51
N GLY A 9 -2.53 -7.51 -10.98
CA GLY A 9 -2.43 -8.84 -11.59
C GLY A 9 -3.41 -9.88 -11.05
N HIS A 10 -4.66 -9.78 -11.52
CA HIS A 10 -5.77 -10.76 -11.51
C HIS A 10 -6.10 -11.59 -10.25
N VAL A 11 -7.38 -11.50 -9.88
CA VAL A 11 -8.05 -12.15 -8.74
C VAL A 11 -8.64 -13.51 -9.14
N HIS A 12 -8.59 -14.51 -8.26
CA HIS A 12 -9.63 -15.57 -8.11
C HIS A 12 -9.48 -16.35 -6.78
N SER A 13 -10.43 -16.11 -5.87
CA SER A 13 -11.47 -17.07 -5.44
C SER A 13 -11.15 -18.25 -4.48
N VAL A 14 -11.44 -18.05 -3.18
CA VAL A 14 -12.41 -18.83 -2.33
C VAL A 14 -11.95 -20.24 -1.77
N ALA A 15 -12.55 -20.91 -0.75
CA ALA A 15 -12.75 -20.60 0.70
C ALA A 15 -13.39 -21.75 1.58
N LEU A 16 -13.51 -21.56 2.92
CA LEU A 16 -14.52 -22.09 3.90
C LEU A 16 -14.65 -23.57 4.44
N SER A 17 -14.24 -23.75 5.72
CA SER A 17 -15.08 -24.12 6.91
C SER A 17 -15.50 -25.56 7.33
N LEU A 18 -15.98 -25.88 8.57
CA LEU A 18 -15.87 -25.36 9.98
C LEU A 18 -16.46 -26.42 10.99
N ARG A 19 -16.36 -26.12 12.31
CA ARG A 19 -17.23 -26.50 13.48
C ARG A 19 -17.33 -28.00 13.90
N SER A 20 -17.77 -28.43 15.12
CA SER A 20 -17.91 -27.97 16.55
C SER A 20 -18.87 -28.99 17.28
N PRO A 21 -19.82 -28.70 18.23
CA PRO A 21 -19.96 -27.75 19.36
C PRO A 21 -20.41 -28.41 20.72
N PHE A 22 -20.46 -27.66 21.84
CA PHE A 22 -21.64 -27.42 22.74
C PHE A 22 -21.26 -26.63 24.04
N LEU A 23 -22.22 -26.41 24.97
CA LEU A 23 -22.37 -25.32 25.98
C LEU A 23 -22.54 -25.88 27.44
N PRO A 24 -23.03 -25.13 28.47
CA PRO A 24 -22.55 -23.94 29.25
C PRO A 24 -22.52 -24.27 30.80
N PRO A 25 -22.73 -23.39 31.84
CA PRO A 25 -22.90 -21.92 31.97
C PRO A 25 -22.23 -21.18 33.18
N SER A 26 -22.51 -19.86 33.28
CA SER A 26 -22.75 -19.02 34.50
C SER A 26 -21.72 -17.96 34.97
N LEU A 27 -22.27 -16.90 35.58
CA LEU A 27 -21.77 -15.55 35.95
C LEU A 27 -21.95 -15.32 37.49
N PRO A 28 -21.73 -14.13 38.11
CA PRO A 28 -20.81 -12.99 37.87
C PRO A 28 -20.06 -12.52 39.15
N ARG A 29 -19.17 -11.50 39.07
CA ARG A 29 -19.28 -10.18 39.78
C ARG A 29 -17.99 -9.31 39.71
N ASN A 30 -18.23 -7.99 39.75
CA ASN A 30 -17.31 -6.84 39.78
C ASN A 30 -17.27 -6.26 41.23
N PRO A 31 -16.63 -5.11 41.57
CA PRO A 31 -15.41 -4.44 41.09
C PRO A 31 -14.48 -3.95 42.26
N ALA A 32 -13.56 -3.00 41.96
CA ALA A 32 -12.94 -1.99 42.86
C ALA A 32 -11.74 -2.40 43.75
N SER A 33 -10.82 -1.52 44.19
CA SER A 33 -10.25 -0.23 43.69
C SER A 33 -9.09 0.23 44.63
N VAL A 34 -8.46 1.38 44.36
CA VAL A 34 -7.77 2.29 45.34
C VAL A 34 -6.30 2.03 45.79
N THR A 35 -5.41 2.83 45.18
CA THR A 35 -4.27 3.64 45.74
C THR A 35 -3.05 3.08 46.51
N SER A 36 -1.88 3.35 45.92
CA SER A 36 -0.75 4.17 46.44
C SER A 36 0.19 3.73 47.59
N ALA A 37 1.41 4.30 47.49
CA ALA A 37 2.36 4.67 48.55
C ALA A 37 3.47 3.65 48.97
N SER A 38 4.68 4.05 48.56
CA SER A 38 6.01 3.58 48.93
C SER A 38 6.28 3.35 50.43
N SER A 39 7.24 2.46 50.71
CA SER A 39 8.09 2.55 51.92
C SER A 39 9.53 2.10 51.63
N THR A 40 10.50 2.65 52.34
CA THR A 40 11.96 2.52 52.08
C THR A 40 12.71 2.20 53.36
N LEU A 41 13.58 1.17 53.37
CA LEU A 41 14.55 0.86 54.43
C LEU A 41 15.51 -0.27 53.95
N LEU A 42 16.81 -0.38 54.29
CA LEU A 42 17.90 0.57 54.57
C LEU A 42 19.26 -0.15 54.30
N ILE A 43 20.25 0.57 53.75
CA ILE A 43 21.71 0.54 54.04
C ILE A 43 22.48 -0.81 54.06
N ASN A 44 23.49 -0.95 53.17
CA ASN A 44 24.90 -0.96 53.60
C ASN A 44 25.90 -0.46 52.52
N LYS A 45 27.12 -0.06 52.93
CA LYS A 45 28.04 0.84 52.18
C LYS A 45 29.27 0.16 51.52
N THR A 46 29.97 0.97 50.70
CA THR A 46 31.35 0.84 50.11
C THR A 46 31.44 0.00 48.81
N SER A 47 32.25 0.32 47.79
CA SER A 47 33.37 1.30 47.63
C SER A 47 33.49 1.87 46.18
N GLN A 48 34.26 2.95 45.99
CA GLN A 48 34.48 3.63 44.67
C GLN A 48 35.43 2.86 43.70
N PRO A 49 35.37 3.12 42.37
CA PRO A 49 36.25 2.52 41.36
C PRO A 49 37.48 3.41 41.00
N PRO A 50 38.64 2.81 40.63
CA PRO A 50 39.80 3.55 40.12
C PRO A 50 39.85 3.66 38.58
N LYS A 51 40.56 4.70 38.11
CA LYS A 51 40.85 4.98 36.68
C LYS A 51 41.91 4.02 36.13
N ALA A 52 41.82 3.68 34.84
CA ALA A 52 42.87 2.95 34.11
C ALA A 52 43.58 3.86 33.10
N VAL A 53 44.91 3.77 33.03
CA VAL A 53 45.81 4.52 32.13
C VAL A 53 46.40 3.57 31.08
N SER A 54 46.70 4.09 29.90
CA SER A 54 47.20 3.34 28.74
C SER A 54 48.72 3.19 28.71
N THR A 55 49.22 2.05 28.21
CA THR A 55 50.44 1.94 27.36
C THR A 55 50.53 0.54 26.71
N PRO A 56 51.19 0.37 25.55
CA PRO A 56 51.02 -0.81 24.67
C PRO A 56 52.16 -1.84 24.74
N ILE A 57 51.87 -3.07 24.30
CA ILE A 57 52.85 -4.17 24.16
C ILE A 57 53.05 -4.52 22.68
N ARG A 58 54.33 -4.74 22.29
CA ARG A 58 54.75 -5.13 20.93
C ARG A 58 54.66 -6.66 20.71
N PRO A 59 54.33 -7.15 19.49
CA PRO A 59 54.62 -8.53 19.08
C PRO A 59 56.06 -8.70 18.52
N ALA A 60 56.55 -9.93 18.52
CA ALA A 60 57.92 -10.32 18.15
C ALA A 60 58.11 -10.64 16.64
N GLN A 61 59.36 -10.94 16.27
CA GLN A 61 59.85 -11.08 14.88
C GLN A 61 60.20 -12.54 14.48
N ILE A 62 59.99 -12.86 13.18
CA ILE A 62 60.86 -13.69 12.31
C ILE A 62 60.81 -15.24 12.55
N PRO A 63 60.84 -16.13 11.51
CA PRO A 63 61.71 -16.03 10.33
C PRO A 63 61.11 -16.18 8.91
N ARG A 64 62.00 -15.89 7.94
CA ARG A 64 61.82 -15.83 6.48
C ARG A 64 61.83 -17.21 5.81
N GLY A 65 61.22 -17.32 4.62
CA GLY A 65 61.35 -18.47 3.72
C GLY A 65 61.25 -18.11 2.23
N VAL A 66 62.40 -17.80 1.62
CA VAL A 66 62.86 -18.15 0.25
C VAL A 66 61.91 -17.98 -0.97
N TYR A 67 62.34 -17.13 -1.92
CA TYR A 67 61.85 -17.03 -3.31
C TYR A 67 62.32 -18.22 -4.19
N PRO A 68 61.68 -18.44 -5.36
CA PRO A 68 62.35 -18.03 -6.60
C PRO A 68 61.51 -17.08 -7.47
N ALA A 69 62.19 -16.41 -8.40
CA ALA A 69 61.63 -15.48 -9.37
C ALA A 69 61.62 -16.07 -10.80
N ASP A 70 61.15 -15.25 -11.74
CA ASP A 70 61.33 -15.32 -13.20
C ASP A 70 60.66 -16.46 -13.99
N SER A 71 59.64 -16.08 -14.78
CA SER A 71 59.89 -15.88 -16.22
C SER A 71 58.75 -15.08 -16.89
N SER A 72 59.05 -13.89 -17.40
CA SER A 72 58.26 -13.27 -18.48
C SER A 72 58.59 -13.94 -19.83
N PRO A 73 57.68 -13.89 -20.81
CA PRO A 73 58.06 -13.10 -21.97
C PRO A 73 56.94 -12.22 -22.54
N SER A 74 57.35 -11.12 -23.17
CA SER A 74 56.53 -10.26 -24.02
C SER A 74 56.86 -10.54 -25.51
N PRO A 75 56.37 -9.77 -26.50
CA PRO A 75 55.38 -10.28 -27.45
C PRO A 75 55.94 -10.55 -28.86
N SER A 76 55.27 -11.42 -29.61
CA SER A 76 55.55 -11.60 -31.04
C SER A 76 54.29 -11.49 -31.90
N SER A 77 54.31 -10.52 -32.80
CA SER A 77 53.34 -10.23 -33.86
C SER A 77 52.97 -11.41 -34.76
N LEU A 78 51.72 -11.43 -35.22
CA LEU A 78 51.36 -11.91 -36.57
C LEU A 78 50.33 -10.96 -37.20
N ARG A 79 50.60 -10.54 -38.44
CA ARG A 79 49.79 -9.62 -39.25
C ARG A 79 48.96 -10.38 -40.30
N VAL A 80 48.07 -9.65 -40.97
CA VAL A 80 47.41 -9.99 -42.26
C VAL A 80 46.22 -10.97 -42.09
N SER A 81 45.05 -10.80 -42.71
CA SER A 81 44.67 -10.00 -43.90
C SER A 81 43.32 -9.28 -43.77
N VAL A 82 43.25 -8.12 -44.44
CA VAL A 82 42.01 -7.41 -44.81
C VAL A 82 41.75 -7.62 -46.31
N PRO A 83 40.51 -7.86 -46.76
CA PRO A 83 40.06 -7.50 -48.11
C PRO A 83 39.32 -6.16 -48.11
N ARG A 84 39.58 -5.32 -49.13
CA ARG A 84 38.92 -4.02 -49.36
C ARG A 84 37.74 -4.14 -50.34
N ILE A 85 36.64 -3.44 -50.02
CA ILE A 85 35.69 -2.62 -50.83
C ILE A 85 35.74 -2.76 -52.38
N PRO A 86 34.57 -2.77 -53.09
CA PRO A 86 33.89 -1.52 -53.53
C PRO A 86 32.34 -1.57 -53.29
N TYR A 87 31.59 -0.53 -52.92
CA TYR A 87 31.35 0.85 -53.42
C TYR A 87 30.44 1.00 -54.66
N THR A 88 29.11 1.02 -54.43
CA THR A 88 28.06 1.81 -55.15
C THR A 88 27.72 1.47 -56.62
N PRO A 89 26.73 2.15 -57.27
CA PRO A 89 25.29 2.10 -56.97
C PRO A 89 24.44 1.82 -58.24
N ARG A 90 23.11 1.57 -58.13
CA ARG A 90 22.16 1.83 -59.23
C ARG A 90 20.68 1.85 -58.80
N ASN A 91 19.96 2.88 -59.24
CA ASN A 91 18.50 2.98 -59.22
C ASN A 91 17.88 2.18 -60.37
N ALA A 92 16.70 1.58 -60.16
CA ALA A 92 15.74 1.28 -61.22
C ALA A 92 14.30 1.06 -60.68
N SER A 93 13.53 2.16 -60.64
CA SER A 93 12.08 2.29 -60.93
C SER A 93 11.12 1.08 -60.92
N ALA A 94 9.94 1.34 -60.33
CA ALA A 94 8.61 0.78 -60.63
C ALA A 94 8.31 -0.67 -60.15
N ARG A 95 7.08 -1.03 -59.74
CA ARG A 95 5.75 -0.46 -60.04
C ARG A 95 4.82 -0.27 -58.83
N ILE A 96 3.87 0.65 -59.02
CA ILE A 96 2.68 0.94 -58.22
C ILE A 96 1.56 -0.05 -58.61
N PRO A 97 0.62 -0.38 -57.69
CA PRO A 97 -0.78 -0.01 -57.94
C PRO A 97 -1.48 0.64 -56.72
N SER A 98 -1.86 1.89 -56.90
CA SER A 98 -3.17 2.41 -56.48
C SER A 98 -4.16 2.09 -57.62
N ALA A 99 -5.48 2.25 -57.55
CA ALA A 99 -6.40 2.70 -56.51
C ALA A 99 -7.81 2.14 -56.84
N ALA A 100 -8.70 1.98 -55.86
CA ALA A 100 -10.15 2.25 -55.97
C ALA A 100 -10.90 1.77 -54.71
N ARG A 101 -12.01 2.38 -54.26
CA ARG A 101 -12.56 3.74 -54.44
C ARG A 101 -13.61 3.90 -53.31
N ASN A 102 -13.39 4.78 -52.35
CA ASN A 102 -14.49 5.32 -51.53
C ASN A 102 -14.68 6.77 -51.95
N GLY A 103 -15.83 7.07 -52.56
CA GLY A 103 -16.19 8.40 -53.02
C GLY A 103 -17.27 9.02 -52.13
N SER A 104 -17.01 10.23 -51.66
CA SER A 104 -18.03 11.17 -51.22
C SER A 104 -18.74 11.79 -52.47
N THR A 105 -19.78 12.62 -52.43
CA THR A 105 -20.35 13.48 -51.36
C THR A 105 -21.76 13.98 -51.79
N ARG A 106 -22.62 14.34 -50.82
CA ARG A 106 -23.66 15.41 -50.84
C ARG A 106 -24.78 15.44 -51.92
N ILE A 107 -25.99 15.79 -51.46
CA ILE A 107 -26.72 17.04 -51.79
C ILE A 107 -27.67 17.38 -50.61
N ALA A 108 -28.18 18.61 -50.55
CA ALA A 108 -28.67 19.28 -49.34
C ALA A 108 -30.21 19.28 -49.14
N ALA A 109 -30.62 19.85 -48.00
CA ALA A 109 -31.96 19.95 -47.45
C ALA A 109 -33.01 20.72 -48.29
N VAL A 110 -34.28 20.39 -48.05
CA VAL A 110 -35.45 21.32 -48.04
C VAL A 110 -36.36 20.92 -46.86
N ALA A 111 -37.08 21.88 -46.28
CA ALA A 111 -37.96 21.73 -45.11
C ALA A 111 -39.45 21.72 -45.49
N GLY A 112 -40.34 21.39 -44.53
CA GLY A 112 -41.73 21.89 -44.55
C GLY A 112 -42.85 20.90 -44.20
N ALA A 113 -43.24 20.92 -42.91
CA ALA A 113 -44.61 21.06 -42.39
C ALA A 113 -45.79 20.12 -42.78
N GLU A 114 -46.81 20.18 -41.91
CA GLU A 114 -48.21 19.71 -42.04
C GLU A 114 -48.49 18.18 -41.99
N SER A 115 -49.65 17.69 -41.52
CA SER A 115 -50.58 18.12 -40.45
C SER A 115 -51.67 17.03 -40.27
N GLY A 116 -52.39 17.01 -39.14
CA GLY A 116 -53.82 16.66 -39.13
C GLY A 116 -54.27 15.19 -39.06
N LEU A 117 -54.68 14.77 -37.87
CA LEU A 117 -56.00 14.18 -37.53
C LEU A 117 -56.84 13.45 -38.61
N ALA A 118 -57.31 12.25 -38.25
CA ALA A 118 -58.66 11.76 -38.58
C ALA A 118 -59.20 10.90 -37.42
N GLU A 119 -60.42 11.19 -36.98
CA GLU A 119 -61.13 10.51 -35.88
C GLU A 119 -62.21 9.53 -36.39
N GLY A 120 -62.63 8.61 -35.51
CA GLY A 120 -63.92 7.93 -35.57
C GLY A 120 -64.00 6.68 -36.47
N GLY A 121 -64.68 5.60 -36.08
CA GLY A 121 -65.34 5.30 -34.80
C GLY A 121 -66.35 4.15 -34.96
N ALA A 122 -66.59 3.38 -33.90
CA ALA A 122 -67.79 2.56 -33.68
C ALA A 122 -67.79 2.02 -32.24
N ALA A 123 -68.96 1.99 -31.60
CA ALA A 123 -69.21 1.36 -30.31
C ALA A 123 -70.25 0.24 -30.49
N GLU A 124 -70.73 -0.33 -29.37
CA GLU A 124 -71.79 -1.36 -29.27
C GLU A 124 -71.32 -2.81 -29.58
N GLN A 125 -71.77 -3.85 -28.87
CA GLN A 125 -72.63 -3.95 -27.67
C GLN A 125 -72.41 -5.28 -26.93
N ASP A 126 -73.09 -5.43 -25.78
CA ASP A 126 -73.29 -6.62 -24.94
C ASP A 126 -73.54 -7.95 -25.72
N GLU A 127 -73.30 -9.16 -25.20
CA GLU A 127 -74.01 -9.76 -24.05
C GLU A 127 -73.25 -10.96 -23.42
N ALA A 128 -73.63 -11.28 -22.18
CA ALA A 128 -73.18 -12.45 -21.44
C ALA A 128 -73.99 -13.72 -21.79
N LEU A 129 -73.42 -14.90 -21.53
CA LEU A 129 -74.20 -16.11 -21.31
C LEU A 129 -73.52 -16.98 -20.25
N GLU A 130 -74.28 -17.28 -19.21
CA GLU A 130 -73.85 -17.98 -18.00
C GLU A 130 -73.75 -19.50 -18.21
N GLY A 131 -73.01 -20.17 -17.33
CA GLY A 131 -72.89 -21.63 -17.29
C GLY A 131 -72.29 -22.08 -15.96
N GLU A 132 -73.15 -22.34 -14.98
CA GLU A 132 -72.79 -22.73 -13.62
C GLU A 132 -72.07 -24.09 -13.57
N VAL A 133 -71.08 -24.21 -12.69
CA VAL A 133 -70.66 -25.50 -12.09
C VAL A 133 -70.34 -25.26 -10.61
N GLU A 134 -71.23 -25.68 -9.72
CA GLU A 134 -70.93 -25.82 -8.29
C GLU A 134 -70.06 -27.05 -8.02
N GLY A 135 -69.23 -27.00 -6.97
CA GLY A 135 -68.34 -28.10 -6.59
C GLY A 135 -67.48 -27.76 -5.37
N GLU A 136 -68.09 -27.81 -4.18
CA GLU A 136 -67.47 -27.46 -2.90
C GLU A 136 -66.18 -28.26 -2.61
N GLY A 137 -65.11 -27.59 -2.13
CA GLY A 137 -63.86 -28.28 -1.80
C GLY A 137 -62.67 -27.45 -1.26
N GLU A 138 -62.67 -26.12 -1.34
CA GLU A 138 -61.47 -25.30 -1.01
C GLU A 138 -61.58 -24.42 0.27
N ALA A 139 -62.64 -24.59 1.09
CA ALA A 139 -62.86 -23.73 2.26
C ALA A 139 -62.04 -24.08 3.52
N GLU A 140 -61.49 -25.30 3.65
CA GLU A 140 -60.78 -25.74 4.88
C GLU A 140 -59.25 -25.61 4.83
N ALA A 141 -58.63 -25.35 3.66
CA ALA A 141 -57.17 -25.28 3.53
C ALA A 141 -56.57 -23.91 3.93
N LEU A 142 -57.38 -22.84 3.96
CA LEU A 142 -56.92 -21.46 4.17
C LEU A 142 -56.95 -20.99 5.64
N ALA A 143 -57.44 -21.81 6.58
CA ALA A 143 -57.67 -21.41 7.97
C ALA A 143 -56.51 -21.66 8.95
N GLN A 144 -55.37 -22.21 8.51
CA GLN A 144 -54.25 -22.59 9.41
C GLN A 144 -53.02 -21.67 9.40
N TRP A 145 -53.02 -20.56 8.65
CA TRP A 145 -51.92 -19.57 8.66
C TRP A 145 -52.21 -18.39 9.59
N GLY A 146 -52.39 -18.67 10.88
CA GLY A 146 -52.68 -17.66 11.90
C GLY A 146 -51.48 -17.35 12.80
N ALA A 147 -50.65 -16.36 12.43
CA ALA A 147 -49.86 -15.45 13.30
C ALA A 147 -48.74 -14.71 12.53
N VAL A 148 -49.07 -13.88 11.53
CA VAL A 148 -48.08 -13.16 10.68
C VAL A 148 -47.97 -11.66 11.03
N GLY A 149 -48.61 -11.20 12.11
CA GLY A 149 -48.79 -9.77 12.43
C GLY A 149 -47.51 -8.93 12.52
N ASP A 150 -46.43 -9.46 13.13
CA ASP A 150 -45.16 -8.73 13.25
C ASP A 150 -44.27 -8.87 12.01
N GLU A 151 -44.34 -9.98 11.26
CA GLU A 151 -43.52 -10.18 10.05
C GLU A 151 -44.08 -9.41 8.85
N GLU A 152 -45.39 -9.32 8.69
CA GLU A 152 -46.00 -8.39 7.72
C GLU A 152 -45.75 -6.93 8.11
N ALA A 153 -45.77 -6.57 9.40
CA ALA A 153 -45.43 -5.21 9.82
C ALA A 153 -43.95 -4.87 9.54
N LEU A 154 -43.01 -5.80 9.75
CA LEU A 154 -41.60 -5.60 9.41
C LEU A 154 -41.36 -5.58 7.89
N ALA A 155 -42.04 -6.46 7.14
CA ALA A 155 -41.97 -6.50 5.69
C ALA A 155 -42.64 -5.28 5.05
N ALA A 156 -43.73 -4.77 5.63
CA ALA A 156 -44.40 -3.54 5.21
C ALA A 156 -43.63 -2.28 5.62
N ALA A 157 -42.95 -2.27 6.77
CA ALA A 157 -42.01 -1.21 7.13
C ALA A 157 -40.80 -1.21 6.19
N ALA A 158 -40.26 -2.38 5.85
CA ALA A 158 -39.21 -2.52 4.83
C ALA A 158 -39.73 -2.15 3.42
N ALA A 159 -40.97 -2.50 3.07
CA ALA A 159 -41.61 -2.13 1.80
C ALA A 159 -41.94 -0.63 1.72
N SER A 160 -42.33 -0.02 2.83
CA SER A 160 -42.51 1.43 2.96
C SER A 160 -41.17 2.15 2.89
N ALA A 161 -40.11 1.61 3.48
CA ALA A 161 -38.74 2.11 3.30
C ALA A 161 -38.13 1.80 1.90
N LEU A 162 -38.74 0.90 1.13
CA LEU A 162 -38.43 0.62 -0.27
C LEU A 162 -39.19 1.54 -1.25
N ILE A 163 -40.22 2.25 -0.80
CA ILE A 163 -41.14 3.05 -1.65
C ILE A 163 -41.15 4.54 -1.24
N ASP A 164 -40.90 4.88 0.02
CA ASP A 164 -40.73 6.26 0.46
C ASP A 164 -39.35 6.80 0.04
N GLY A 165 -39.32 7.46 -1.12
CA GLY A 165 -38.15 8.06 -1.80
C GLY A 165 -37.39 9.16 -1.04
N SER A 166 -37.47 9.19 0.29
CA SER A 166 -36.62 10.00 1.16
C SER A 166 -35.11 9.72 1.02
N GLY A 167 -34.73 8.63 0.32
CA GLY A 167 -33.36 8.20 0.04
C GLY A 167 -32.82 8.51 -1.37
N ASP A 168 -33.42 9.45 -2.11
CA ASP A 168 -33.13 9.72 -3.53
C ASP A 168 -31.66 10.04 -3.89
N ALA A 169 -30.80 10.37 -2.92
CA ALA A 169 -29.41 10.76 -3.18
C ALA A 169 -28.41 10.28 -2.09
N ILE A 170 -27.23 9.83 -2.53
CA ILE A 170 -26.07 9.49 -1.68
C ILE A 170 -25.01 10.58 -1.90
N ALA A 171 -24.45 11.15 -0.83
CA ALA A 171 -23.66 12.39 -0.86
C ALA A 171 -24.36 13.57 -1.58
N GLY A 172 -25.69 13.55 -1.67
CA GLY A 172 -26.47 14.51 -2.46
C GLY A 172 -26.36 14.32 -3.98
N ILE A 173 -25.75 13.23 -4.47
CA ILE A 173 -25.77 12.79 -5.87
C ILE A 173 -26.93 11.80 -6.04
N PRO A 174 -27.85 12.00 -7.01
CA PRO A 174 -29.01 11.11 -7.21
C PRO A 174 -28.62 9.64 -7.40
N PHE A 175 -29.38 8.72 -6.80
CA PHE A 175 -29.06 7.29 -6.77
C PHE A 175 -28.81 6.69 -8.17
N PHE A 176 -29.58 7.08 -9.18
CA PHE A 176 -29.44 6.54 -10.54
C PHE A 176 -28.08 6.83 -11.19
N GLU A 177 -27.38 7.89 -10.79
CA GLU A 177 -26.03 8.21 -11.27
C GLU A 177 -24.99 7.23 -10.73
N TRP A 178 -25.19 6.73 -9.51
CA TRP A 178 -24.31 5.73 -8.89
C TRP A 178 -24.32 4.40 -9.67
N LEU A 179 -25.37 4.14 -10.45
CA LEU A 179 -25.47 2.98 -11.34
C LEU A 179 -24.58 3.10 -12.59
N SER A 180 -24.16 4.32 -12.94
CA SER A 180 -23.23 4.57 -14.06
C SER A 180 -21.76 4.43 -13.65
N LEU A 181 -21.46 4.43 -12.35
CA LEU A 181 -20.12 4.28 -11.80
C LEU A 181 -19.62 2.84 -11.97
N ARG A 182 -18.33 2.65 -12.25
CA ARG A 182 -17.74 1.31 -12.44
C ARG A 182 -17.70 0.48 -11.16
N LYS A 183 -17.55 1.15 -10.01
CA LYS A 183 -17.42 0.54 -8.67
C LYS A 183 -18.02 1.46 -7.57
N PRO A 184 -19.36 1.65 -7.52
CA PRO A 184 -19.98 2.55 -6.55
C PRO A 184 -19.73 2.14 -5.08
N ALA A 185 -19.62 0.84 -4.80
CA ALA A 185 -19.39 0.27 -3.46
C ALA A 185 -18.21 0.89 -2.69
N ARG A 186 -17.17 1.38 -3.39
CA ARG A 186 -15.94 1.91 -2.78
C ARG A 186 -16.11 3.29 -2.11
N TYR A 187 -17.22 3.98 -2.37
CA TYR A 187 -17.50 5.32 -1.84
C TYR A 187 -18.56 5.32 -0.71
N LEU A 188 -19.05 4.14 -0.30
CA LEU A 188 -20.18 4.03 0.65
C LEU A 188 -19.80 4.18 2.13
N GLY A 189 -18.54 3.91 2.49
CA GLY A 189 -18.07 3.92 3.89
C GLY A 189 -18.79 2.95 4.84
N LYS A 190 -19.48 1.94 4.31
CA LYS A 190 -20.24 0.93 5.08
C LYS A 190 -19.43 -0.36 5.32
N GLU A 191 -18.10 -0.27 5.37
CA GLU A 191 -17.24 -1.39 5.76
C GLU A 191 -17.59 -1.92 7.15
N HIS A 192 -17.48 -3.24 7.34
CA HIS A 192 -17.48 -3.80 8.69
C HIS A 192 -16.26 -3.27 9.45
N GLY A 193 -16.46 -2.80 10.68
CA GLY A 193 -15.42 -2.17 11.49
C GLY A 193 -15.17 -0.68 11.20
N ALA A 194 -15.92 -0.04 10.28
CA ALA A 194 -15.91 1.41 10.15
C ALA A 194 -16.50 2.06 11.43
N ILE A 195 -15.77 3.03 11.98
CA ILE A 195 -16.16 3.78 13.18
C ILE A 195 -16.94 5.01 12.72
N ARG A 196 -18.13 5.21 13.31
CA ARG A 196 -19.00 6.37 13.07
C ARG A 196 -19.24 7.06 14.40
N LYS A 197 -18.64 8.24 14.60
CA LYS A 197 -18.91 9.09 15.77
C LYS A 197 -19.96 10.14 15.44
N ASP A 198 -20.61 10.70 16.46
CA ASP A 198 -21.48 11.85 16.26
C ASP A 198 -20.67 13.11 15.95
N TRP A 199 -21.06 13.81 14.89
CA TRP A 199 -20.41 15.02 14.38
C TRP A 199 -20.49 16.21 15.36
N GLY A 200 -21.58 16.31 16.12
CA GLY A 200 -21.78 17.35 17.13
C GLY A 200 -20.87 17.17 18.35
N SER A 201 -20.65 15.92 18.76
CA SER A 201 -19.82 15.54 19.91
C SER A 201 -18.30 15.74 19.71
N ALA A 202 -17.84 15.84 18.45
CA ALA A 202 -16.43 15.95 18.12
C ALA A 202 -15.90 17.38 18.30
N ARG A 203 -14.90 17.55 19.17
CA ARG A 203 -14.19 18.82 19.38
C ARG A 203 -13.19 19.11 18.24
N VAL A 204 -12.58 18.04 17.71
CA VAL A 204 -11.68 18.10 16.54
C VAL A 204 -12.07 17.03 15.52
N ARG A 205 -12.20 17.44 14.26
CA ARG A 205 -12.68 16.62 13.13
C ARG A 205 -11.58 16.44 12.09
N PHE A 206 -11.02 15.24 12.01
CA PHE A 206 -10.07 14.83 10.99
C PHE A 206 -10.77 14.15 9.82
N CYS A 207 -10.27 14.35 8.60
CA CYS A 207 -10.41 13.37 7.53
C CYS A 207 -9.01 12.95 7.05
N LEU A 208 -8.69 11.67 7.15
CA LEU A 208 -7.47 11.13 6.56
C LEU A 208 -7.71 10.86 5.08
N THR A 209 -6.92 11.50 4.23
CA THR A 209 -7.05 11.44 2.78
C THR A 209 -5.94 10.57 2.18
N TYR A 210 -6.29 9.69 1.24
CA TYR A 210 -5.33 8.88 0.51
C TYR A 210 -5.32 9.26 -0.97
N PRO A 211 -4.20 9.76 -1.54
CA PRO A 211 -4.14 10.30 -2.90
C PRO A 211 -4.04 9.24 -4.01
N GLU A 212 -4.69 8.09 -3.80
CA GLU A 212 -4.88 6.99 -4.76
C GLU A 212 -6.28 6.41 -4.56
N VAL A 213 -6.75 5.64 -5.55
CA VAL A 213 -8.06 4.98 -5.51
C VAL A 213 -8.22 4.07 -4.28
N TYR A 214 -9.47 3.90 -3.84
CA TYR A 214 -9.86 3.13 -2.65
C TYR A 214 -9.14 1.78 -2.54
N GLU A 215 -9.06 1.00 -3.62
CA GLU A 215 -8.47 -0.33 -3.61
C GLU A 215 -6.98 -0.36 -3.23
N VAL A 216 -6.28 0.76 -3.43
CA VAL A 216 -4.90 0.97 -2.97
C VAL A 216 -4.92 1.51 -1.54
N GLY A 217 -5.64 2.61 -1.28
CA GLY A 217 -5.64 3.29 0.02
C GLY A 217 -6.14 2.42 1.17
N ALA A 218 -7.27 1.72 0.99
CA ALA A 218 -7.84 0.81 1.98
C ALA A 218 -6.98 -0.45 2.24
N SER A 219 -5.95 -0.69 1.42
CA SER A 219 -4.97 -1.76 1.64
C SER A 219 -3.69 -1.29 2.37
N ASN A 220 -3.54 0.02 2.61
CA ASN A 220 -2.39 0.57 3.32
C ASN A 220 -2.62 0.48 4.84
N LEU A 221 -1.95 -0.48 5.50
CA LEU A 221 -2.07 -0.68 6.95
C LEU A 221 -1.78 0.61 7.76
N GLY A 222 -0.84 1.45 7.34
CA GLY A 222 -0.53 2.70 8.04
C GLY A 222 -1.69 3.69 8.04
N HIS A 223 -2.45 3.77 6.95
CA HIS A 223 -3.66 4.59 6.88
C HIS A 223 -4.75 4.06 7.84
N ILE A 224 -4.88 2.73 7.97
CA ILE A 224 -5.85 2.09 8.88
C ILE A 224 -5.43 2.24 10.36
N ILE A 225 -4.13 2.16 10.66
CA ILE A 225 -3.56 2.43 11.98
C ILE A 225 -3.95 3.84 12.43
N LEU A 226 -3.62 4.86 11.64
CA LEU A 226 -3.84 6.26 11.99
C LEU A 226 -5.34 6.60 12.13
N TYR A 227 -6.18 6.07 11.24
CA TYR A 227 -7.65 6.16 11.34
C TYR A 227 -8.17 5.58 12.66
N THR A 228 -7.61 4.45 13.09
CA THR A 228 -8.03 3.77 14.32
C THR A 228 -7.59 4.55 15.55
N VAL A 229 -6.32 5.01 15.60
CA VAL A 229 -5.79 5.78 16.74
C VAL A 229 -6.53 7.10 16.93
N LEU A 230 -6.77 7.87 15.87
CA LEU A 230 -7.56 9.11 15.96
C LEU A 230 -8.99 8.87 16.43
N ASN A 231 -9.60 7.74 16.04
CA ASN A 231 -10.92 7.36 16.54
C ASN A 231 -10.91 6.75 17.95
N GLN A 232 -9.76 6.35 18.50
CA GLN A 232 -9.63 5.98 19.91
C GLN A 232 -9.41 7.21 20.82
N ALA A 233 -8.86 8.30 20.28
CA ALA A 233 -8.68 9.55 21.02
C ALA A 233 -10.02 10.20 21.46
N GLU A 234 -10.03 10.76 22.67
CA GLU A 234 -11.20 11.39 23.28
C GLU A 234 -11.54 12.74 22.63
N GLY A 235 -12.80 12.94 22.24
CA GLY A 235 -13.25 14.19 21.61
C GLY A 235 -12.82 14.37 20.15
N VAL A 236 -12.05 13.43 19.59
CA VAL A 236 -11.60 13.44 18.19
C VAL A 236 -12.49 12.53 17.36
N MET A 237 -12.87 12.98 16.16
CA MET A 237 -13.50 12.16 15.12
C MET A 237 -12.57 12.07 13.91
N CYS A 238 -12.47 10.91 13.30
CA CYS A 238 -11.72 10.74 12.06
C CYS A 238 -12.52 9.95 11.03
N ASP A 239 -12.74 10.53 9.86
CA ASP A 239 -13.24 9.83 8.67
C ASP A 239 -12.09 9.57 7.68
N ARG A 240 -12.39 8.86 6.58
CA ARG A 240 -11.47 8.61 5.45
C ARG A 240 -12.01 9.20 4.15
N ALA A 241 -11.10 9.60 3.27
CA ALA A 241 -11.41 9.87 1.86
C ALA A 241 -10.29 9.40 0.93
N TYR A 242 -10.64 9.17 -0.34
CA TYR A 242 -9.77 8.59 -1.34
C TYR A 242 -9.83 9.41 -2.62
N PHE A 243 -8.78 9.34 -3.44
CA PHE A 243 -8.83 9.86 -4.80
C PHE A 243 -9.91 9.11 -5.60
N VAL A 244 -10.73 9.86 -6.36
CA VAL A 244 -11.86 9.32 -7.12
C VAL A 244 -11.50 9.11 -8.59
N ASP A 245 -12.04 8.07 -9.22
CA ASP A 245 -11.88 7.92 -10.68
C ASP A 245 -12.65 9.03 -11.42
N GLU A 246 -12.29 9.20 -12.69
CA GLU A 246 -12.92 10.13 -13.65
C GLU A 246 -14.46 10.02 -13.69
N ASP A 247 -15.04 8.83 -13.47
CA ASP A 247 -16.50 8.64 -13.46
C ASP A 247 -17.17 9.41 -12.30
N MET A 248 -16.67 9.24 -11.07
CA MET A 248 -17.14 9.99 -9.91
C MET A 248 -16.72 11.47 -9.98
N SER A 249 -15.53 11.80 -10.48
CA SER A 249 -15.13 13.20 -10.71
C SER A 249 -16.12 13.95 -11.61
N GLN A 250 -16.62 13.28 -12.67
CA GLN A 250 -17.66 13.84 -13.54
C GLN A 250 -19.01 13.97 -12.82
N CYS A 251 -19.42 12.99 -12.00
CA CYS A 251 -20.63 13.10 -11.17
C CYS A 251 -20.54 14.29 -10.17
N LEU A 252 -19.42 14.44 -9.46
CA LEU A 252 -19.18 15.57 -8.54
C LEU A 252 -19.36 16.92 -9.25
N LYS A 253 -18.71 17.08 -10.41
CA LYS A 253 -18.84 18.29 -11.25
C LYS A 253 -20.28 18.52 -11.73
N LYS A 254 -20.94 17.47 -12.24
CA LYS A 254 -22.31 17.53 -12.79
C LYS A 254 -23.36 17.95 -11.75
N TYR A 255 -23.22 17.52 -10.51
CA TYR A 255 -24.15 17.83 -9.41
C TYR A 255 -23.68 18.97 -8.49
N ASN A 256 -22.59 19.65 -8.86
CA ASN A 256 -21.94 20.69 -8.05
C ASN A 256 -21.73 20.24 -6.59
N LYS A 257 -21.14 19.06 -6.42
CA LYS A 257 -20.80 18.45 -5.14
C LYS A 257 -19.29 18.43 -4.95
N SER A 258 -18.86 18.72 -3.73
CA SER A 258 -17.47 18.56 -3.31
C SER A 258 -17.13 17.10 -3.05
N LEU A 259 -15.86 16.75 -3.18
CA LEU A 259 -15.30 15.51 -2.66
C LEU A 259 -15.66 15.36 -1.18
N PHE A 260 -15.97 14.12 -0.77
CA PHE A 260 -16.57 13.82 0.52
C PHE A 260 -15.88 12.67 1.26
N ALA A 261 -16.04 12.66 2.57
CA ALA A 261 -15.60 11.60 3.47
C ALA A 261 -16.54 10.37 3.37
N VAL A 262 -16.01 9.15 3.32
CA VAL A 262 -16.83 7.97 3.02
C VAL A 262 -17.76 7.57 4.18
N GLU A 263 -17.36 7.76 5.43
CA GLU A 263 -18.20 7.43 6.59
C GLU A 263 -19.38 8.39 6.73
N SER A 264 -19.13 9.68 6.97
CA SER A 264 -20.19 10.68 7.18
C SER A 264 -20.85 11.21 5.90
N GLN A 265 -20.28 10.95 4.72
CA GLN A 265 -20.70 11.51 3.43
C GLN A 265 -20.66 13.07 3.41
N ARG A 266 -19.86 13.69 4.27
CA ARG A 266 -19.69 15.14 4.36
C ARG A 266 -18.61 15.67 3.42
N PRO A 267 -18.77 16.88 2.86
CA PRO A 267 -17.70 17.58 2.13
C PRO A 267 -16.41 17.67 2.94
N LEU A 268 -15.25 17.54 2.28
CA LEU A 268 -13.96 17.67 2.97
C LEU A 268 -13.70 19.08 3.53
N SER A 269 -14.41 20.10 3.04
CA SER A 269 -14.41 21.45 3.58
C SER A 269 -14.98 21.58 5.01
N ASP A 270 -15.78 20.62 5.46
CA ASP A 270 -16.47 20.67 6.76
C ASP A 270 -15.57 20.25 7.96
N PHE A 271 -14.42 19.63 7.68
CA PHE A 271 -13.51 19.08 8.68
C PHE A 271 -12.54 20.15 9.19
N ASP A 272 -12.04 19.99 10.42
CA ASP A 272 -11.00 20.87 10.96
C ASP A 272 -9.66 20.66 10.23
N THR A 273 -9.35 19.42 9.85
CA THR A 273 -8.07 19.12 9.20
C THR A 273 -8.13 17.92 8.25
N LEU A 274 -7.34 18.01 7.17
CA LEU A 274 -7.20 16.99 6.12
C LEU A 274 -5.78 16.46 6.08
N GLY A 275 -5.61 15.15 6.34
CA GLY A 275 -4.31 14.50 6.46
C GLY A 275 -3.97 13.59 5.29
N PHE A 276 -3.11 14.05 4.38
CA PHE A 276 -2.74 13.36 3.14
C PHE A 276 -1.59 12.37 3.35
N SER A 277 -1.83 11.09 3.01
CA SER A 277 -0.81 10.03 3.09
C SER A 277 0.15 10.04 1.88
N LEU A 278 1.14 10.94 1.90
CA LEU A 278 2.16 11.09 0.85
C LEU A 278 3.18 9.93 0.90
N SER A 279 2.77 8.81 0.30
CA SER A 279 3.50 7.54 0.31
C SER A 279 4.50 7.37 -0.84
N TYR A 280 4.37 8.22 -1.87
CA TYR A 280 5.09 8.14 -3.14
C TYR A 280 5.00 9.49 -3.87
N GLU A 281 6.05 9.87 -4.60
CA GLU A 281 6.17 11.19 -5.22
C GLU A 281 5.11 11.48 -6.29
N LEU A 282 4.75 10.50 -7.11
CA LEU A 282 3.80 10.70 -8.23
C LEU A 282 2.33 10.83 -7.79
N GLY A 283 2.05 10.80 -6.47
CA GLY A 283 0.76 11.18 -5.92
C GLY A 283 0.55 12.70 -5.83
N ALA A 284 1.55 13.51 -6.17
CA ALA A 284 1.52 14.97 -6.07
C ALA A 284 0.32 15.61 -6.77
N THR A 285 0.07 15.24 -8.02
CA THR A 285 -1.01 15.80 -8.86
C THR A 285 -2.40 15.34 -8.40
N ASN A 286 -2.49 14.12 -7.86
CA ASN A 286 -3.71 13.59 -7.25
C ASN A 286 -4.11 14.38 -5.98
N ILE A 287 -3.15 14.85 -5.19
CA ILE A 287 -3.44 15.73 -4.03
C ILE A 287 -4.07 17.05 -4.50
N LEU A 288 -3.51 17.69 -5.54
CA LEU A 288 -4.04 18.96 -6.05
C LEU A 288 -5.46 18.79 -6.60
N GLN A 289 -5.70 17.68 -7.30
CA GLN A 289 -7.03 17.32 -7.79
C GLN A 289 -8.03 17.15 -6.63
N MET A 290 -7.66 16.44 -5.55
CA MET A 290 -8.52 16.28 -4.37
C MET A 290 -8.81 17.62 -3.67
N LEU A 291 -7.84 18.54 -3.60
CA LEU A 291 -8.05 19.88 -3.03
C LEU A 291 -9.04 20.68 -3.90
N GLN A 292 -8.85 20.73 -5.22
CA GLN A 292 -9.79 21.39 -6.14
C GLN A 292 -11.19 20.78 -6.03
N GLU A 293 -11.32 19.46 -6.07
CA GLU A 293 -12.62 18.77 -5.97
C GLU A 293 -13.28 18.94 -4.60
N SER A 294 -12.51 19.27 -3.56
CA SER A 294 -13.05 19.64 -2.24
C SER A 294 -13.52 21.10 -2.17
N GLY A 295 -13.22 21.94 -3.17
CA GLY A 295 -13.42 23.39 -3.11
C GLY A 295 -12.41 24.11 -2.19
N ILE A 296 -11.26 23.49 -1.93
CA ILE A 296 -10.23 24.00 -1.02
C ILE A 296 -9.09 24.61 -1.85
N PRO A 297 -8.65 25.86 -1.57
CA PRO A 297 -7.55 26.48 -2.29
C PRO A 297 -6.26 25.65 -2.23
N ILE A 298 -5.49 25.70 -3.32
CA ILE A 298 -4.38 24.78 -3.58
C ILE A 298 -3.20 25.07 -2.66
N SER A 299 -2.80 26.34 -2.52
CA SER A 299 -1.69 26.72 -1.64
C SER A 299 -2.12 27.12 -0.24
N TRP A 300 -1.22 27.01 0.75
CA TRP A 300 -1.47 27.51 2.10
C TRP A 300 -1.69 29.03 2.13
N GLN A 301 -1.07 29.76 1.20
CA GLN A 301 -1.25 31.21 1.01
C GLN A 301 -2.67 31.51 0.55
N GLU A 302 -3.15 30.83 -0.51
CA GLU A 302 -4.51 31.00 -1.03
C GLU A 302 -5.57 30.64 0.04
N ARG A 303 -5.29 29.70 0.94
CA ARG A 303 -6.16 29.38 2.09
C ARG A 303 -6.16 30.49 3.15
N MET A 304 -4.99 31.05 3.49
CA MET A 304 -4.87 32.15 4.46
C MET A 304 -5.50 33.45 3.93
N ASP A 305 -5.34 33.74 2.65
CA ASP A 305 -5.97 34.88 1.97
C ASP A 305 -7.50 34.70 1.91
N ALA A 306 -7.99 33.49 1.64
CA ALA A 306 -9.41 33.18 1.66
C ALA A 306 -10.03 33.30 3.06
N ASP A 307 -9.33 32.86 4.10
CA ASP A 307 -9.75 33.05 5.50
C ASP A 307 -9.85 34.54 5.84
N THR A 308 -8.79 35.31 5.53
CA THR A 308 -8.75 36.76 5.76
C THR A 308 -9.87 37.49 5.03
N ALA A 309 -10.15 37.13 3.77
CA ALA A 309 -11.23 37.72 2.98
C ALA A 309 -12.62 37.38 3.53
N ARG A 310 -12.84 36.14 4.01
CA ARG A 310 -14.12 35.72 4.63
C ARG A 310 -14.38 36.43 5.96
N HIS A 311 -13.32 36.73 6.72
CA HIS A 311 -13.38 37.46 7.99
C HIS A 311 -13.26 38.99 7.81
N GLY A 312 -13.70 39.53 6.65
CA GLY A 312 -13.81 40.97 6.43
C GLY A 312 -12.47 41.73 6.34
N GLY A 313 -11.36 41.02 6.11
CA GLY A 313 -10.01 41.57 6.07
C GLY A 313 -9.21 41.37 7.37
N ASP A 314 -9.79 40.77 8.41
CA ASP A 314 -9.09 40.53 9.68
C ASP A 314 -8.29 39.20 9.65
N ALA A 315 -6.98 39.31 9.44
CA ALA A 315 -6.07 38.17 9.50
C ALA A 315 -5.83 37.62 10.92
N ALA A 316 -6.23 38.35 11.97
CA ALA A 316 -6.18 37.90 13.36
C ALA A 316 -7.50 37.23 13.81
N ALA A 317 -8.48 37.11 12.92
CA ALA A 317 -9.74 36.43 13.21
C ALA A 317 -9.49 34.97 13.67
N PRO A 318 -10.23 34.48 14.68
CA PRO A 318 -10.09 33.11 15.16
C PRO A 318 -10.32 32.08 14.04
N TRP A 319 -9.41 31.12 13.93
CA TRP A 319 -9.57 30.01 13.01
C TRP A 319 -10.64 29.05 13.52
N ASP A 320 -11.75 28.98 12.78
CA ASP A 320 -12.90 28.12 13.05
C ASP A 320 -13.58 27.76 11.72
N VAL A 321 -13.53 26.47 11.36
CA VAL A 321 -14.16 25.96 10.13
C VAL A 321 -15.68 26.06 10.18
N THR A 322 -16.29 25.98 11.37
CA THR A 322 -17.75 26.13 11.53
C THR A 322 -18.22 27.57 11.29
N ASN A 323 -17.30 28.54 11.39
CA ASN A 323 -17.52 29.94 11.05
C ASN A 323 -16.87 30.32 9.69
N GLY A 324 -16.69 29.35 8.80
CA GLY A 324 -16.27 29.57 7.41
C GLY A 324 -14.78 29.63 7.14
N SER A 325 -13.91 29.35 8.12
CA SER A 325 -12.47 29.22 7.86
C SER A 325 -12.16 27.93 7.07
N MET A 326 -11.05 27.89 6.34
CA MET A 326 -10.60 26.73 5.59
C MET A 326 -9.98 25.68 6.53
N PRO A 327 -10.13 24.37 6.25
CA PRO A 327 -9.40 23.32 6.95
C PRO A 327 -7.89 23.54 6.91
N LEU A 328 -7.17 23.01 7.91
CA LEU A 328 -5.72 22.86 7.84
C LEU A 328 -5.39 21.61 7.03
N ALA A 329 -4.70 21.76 5.90
CA ALA A 329 -4.25 20.63 5.09
C ALA A 329 -2.81 20.26 5.49
N PHE A 330 -2.58 18.98 5.80
CA PHE A 330 -1.24 18.47 6.11
C PHE A 330 -0.91 17.19 5.35
N ALA A 331 0.38 16.87 5.26
CA ALA A 331 0.83 15.58 4.75
C ALA A 331 1.73 14.84 5.74
N GLY A 332 1.71 13.51 5.64
CA GLY A 332 2.60 12.62 6.37
C GLY A 332 3.00 11.39 5.53
N GLY A 333 3.73 10.47 6.15
CA GLY A 333 4.20 9.24 5.49
C GLY A 333 5.62 9.35 4.89
N PRO A 334 6.11 8.30 4.21
CA PRO A 334 7.52 8.16 3.87
C PRO A 334 8.10 9.28 2.99
N THR A 335 7.39 9.72 1.95
CA THR A 335 7.90 10.76 1.04
C THR A 335 7.94 12.12 1.76
N ALA A 336 6.88 12.51 2.46
CA ALA A 336 6.83 13.71 3.29
C ALA A 336 7.93 13.72 4.38
N THR A 337 8.15 12.59 5.05
CA THR A 337 9.20 12.40 6.05
C THR A 337 10.61 12.46 5.43
N SER A 338 10.75 12.12 4.15
CA SER A 338 12.04 12.10 3.46
C SER A 338 12.46 13.45 2.87
N ASN A 339 11.49 14.24 2.41
CA ASN A 339 11.69 15.55 1.81
C ASN A 339 10.34 16.25 1.61
N PRO A 340 9.92 17.16 2.51
CA PRO A 340 8.65 17.87 2.39
C PRO A 340 8.72 19.06 1.41
N GLU A 341 9.91 19.60 1.13
CA GLU A 341 10.08 20.86 0.38
C GLU A 341 9.43 20.91 -1.01
N PRO A 342 9.42 19.85 -1.85
CA PRO A 342 8.73 19.91 -3.16
C PRO A 342 7.23 20.23 -3.01
N PHE A 343 6.66 19.97 -1.84
CA PHE A 343 5.24 20.08 -1.53
C PHE A 343 4.94 21.25 -0.58
N SER A 344 5.94 22.08 -0.23
CA SER A 344 5.84 23.12 0.80
C SER A 344 4.70 24.12 0.60
N ASP A 345 4.37 24.40 -0.67
CA ASP A 345 3.38 25.41 -1.01
C ASP A 345 1.95 24.90 -0.82
N PHE A 346 1.73 23.58 -0.87
CA PHE A 346 0.40 22.97 -0.87
C PHE A 346 -0.14 22.64 0.53
N PHE A 347 0.73 22.56 1.54
CA PHE A 347 0.38 22.12 2.89
C PHE A 347 0.64 23.20 3.92
N ASP A 348 -0.27 23.32 4.90
CA ASP A 348 -0.12 24.21 6.04
C ASP A 348 0.96 23.67 7.01
N PHE A 349 1.02 22.33 7.17
CA PHE A 349 2.06 21.66 7.94
C PHE A 349 2.31 20.21 7.45
N PHE A 350 3.33 19.56 8.00
CA PHE A 350 3.65 18.15 7.78
C PHE A 350 3.83 17.43 9.11
N ALA A 351 3.42 16.17 9.17
CA ALA A 351 3.72 15.24 10.26
C ALA A 351 4.85 14.30 9.83
N ILE A 352 6.01 14.44 10.48
CA ILE A 352 7.27 13.80 10.09
C ILE A 352 7.52 12.56 10.95
N GLY A 353 7.62 11.39 10.32
CA GLY A 353 7.86 10.10 10.99
C GLY A 353 6.59 9.29 11.26
N ASP A 354 6.64 8.48 12.32
CA ASP A 354 5.52 7.63 12.77
C ASP A 354 4.41 8.50 13.39
N GLY A 355 3.16 8.30 12.96
CA GLY A 355 2.05 9.23 13.21
C GLY A 355 1.18 8.91 14.41
N GLU A 356 1.32 7.72 15.01
CA GLU A 356 0.39 7.19 16.02
C GLU A 356 0.24 8.13 17.22
N GLU A 357 1.34 8.54 17.85
CA GLU A 357 1.32 9.53 18.93
C GLU A 357 1.16 10.96 18.36
N CYS A 358 1.87 11.26 17.27
CA CYS A 358 1.98 12.61 16.72
C CYS A 358 0.62 13.20 16.32
N LEU A 359 -0.27 12.41 15.69
CA LEU A 359 -1.58 12.89 15.27
C LEU A 359 -2.53 13.11 16.45
N VAL A 360 -2.38 12.37 17.55
CA VAL A 360 -3.14 12.60 18.79
C VAL A 360 -2.69 13.88 19.48
N GLU A 361 -1.38 14.13 19.54
CA GLU A 361 -0.82 15.40 20.05
C GLU A 361 -1.25 16.60 19.18
N ILE A 362 -1.25 16.46 17.85
CA ILE A 362 -1.82 17.47 16.94
C ILE A 362 -3.29 17.73 17.28
N ALA A 363 -4.10 16.68 17.46
CA ALA A 363 -5.52 16.84 17.79
C ALA A 363 -5.73 17.57 19.13
N GLN A 364 -4.95 17.24 20.16
CA GLN A 364 -4.97 17.92 21.47
C GLN A 364 -4.52 19.39 21.37
N CYS A 365 -3.52 19.67 20.54
CA CYS A 365 -3.07 21.03 20.25
C CYS A 365 -4.18 21.83 19.54
N LEU A 366 -4.82 21.25 18.51
CA LEU A 366 -5.93 21.90 17.78
C LEU A 366 -7.14 22.20 18.68
N ASP A 367 -7.52 21.27 19.56
CA ASP A 367 -8.58 21.47 20.57
C ASP A 367 -8.24 22.69 21.46
N THR A 368 -7.00 22.74 21.96
CA THR A 368 -6.49 23.84 22.79
C THR A 368 -6.47 25.17 22.02
N CYS A 369 -6.04 25.19 20.76
CA CYS A 369 -6.01 26.39 19.91
C CYS A 369 -7.43 26.91 19.62
N LYS A 370 -8.40 26.02 19.36
CA LYS A 370 -9.81 26.38 19.15
C LYS A 370 -10.44 26.96 20.43
N GLN A 371 -10.17 26.36 21.60
CA GLN A 371 -10.62 26.88 22.89
C GLN A 371 -10.02 28.27 23.20
N ARG A 372 -8.74 28.48 22.86
CA ARG A 372 -8.04 29.78 22.97
C ARG A 372 -8.41 30.78 21.87
N ARG A 373 -9.23 30.38 20.88
CA ARG A 373 -9.65 31.19 19.71
C ARG A 373 -8.48 31.80 18.94
N LEU A 374 -7.41 31.02 18.75
CA LEU A 374 -6.22 31.47 18.01
C LEU A 374 -6.49 31.66 16.52
N SER A 375 -5.72 32.54 15.86
CA SER A 375 -5.72 32.69 14.40
C SER A 375 -5.17 31.43 13.70
N ARG A 376 -5.30 31.35 12.37
CA ARG A 376 -4.68 30.27 11.57
C ARG A 376 -3.16 30.25 11.76
N TYR A 377 -2.54 31.44 11.73
CA TYR A 377 -1.10 31.59 11.88
C TYR A 377 -0.63 31.18 13.28
N ASP A 378 -1.29 31.64 14.33
CA ASP A 378 -0.94 31.32 15.71
C ASP A 378 -1.16 29.83 16.02
N THR A 379 -2.19 29.22 15.45
CA THR A 379 -2.45 27.78 15.56
C THR A 379 -1.30 26.96 14.94
N LEU A 380 -0.81 27.38 13.77
CA LEU A 380 0.34 26.72 13.11
C LEU A 380 1.66 26.98 13.85
N LEU A 381 1.84 28.17 14.43
CA LEU A 381 3.00 28.49 15.26
C LEU A 381 3.02 27.69 16.58
N GLU A 382 1.87 27.50 17.22
CA GLU A 382 1.71 26.65 18.41
C GLU A 382 2.02 25.18 18.06
N LEU A 383 1.46 24.66 16.97
CA LEU A 383 1.76 23.30 16.47
C LEU A 383 3.26 23.07 16.26
N ALA A 384 3.95 24.02 15.60
CA ALA A 384 5.40 23.93 15.32
C ALA A 384 6.29 24.01 16.57
N ARG A 385 5.79 24.59 17.66
CA ARG A 385 6.52 24.76 18.93
C ARG A 385 6.24 23.63 19.92
N SER A 386 5.00 23.16 19.97
CA SER A 386 4.49 22.31 21.05
C SER A 386 4.38 20.84 20.67
N VAL A 387 4.37 20.48 19.37
CA VAL A 387 4.29 19.07 18.93
C VAL A 387 5.58 18.63 18.21
N LYS A 388 6.31 17.68 18.84
CA LYS A 388 7.49 17.05 18.22
C LYS A 388 7.08 16.34 16.92
N GLY A 389 7.76 16.65 15.82
CA GLY A 389 7.51 16.05 14.50
C GLY A 389 6.66 16.91 13.56
N VAL A 390 6.15 18.06 14.00
CA VAL A 390 5.44 18.99 13.11
C VAL A 390 6.42 19.93 12.41
N TYR A 391 6.33 19.99 11.08
CA TYR A 391 7.02 20.97 10.24
C TYR A 391 6.01 21.91 9.60
N VAL A 392 6.20 23.23 9.72
CA VAL A 392 5.31 24.26 9.16
C VAL A 392 6.10 25.10 8.14
N PRO A 393 6.00 24.84 6.82
CA PRO A 393 6.94 25.39 5.83
C PRO A 393 6.97 26.91 5.79
N GLN A 394 5.82 27.56 6.01
CA GLN A 394 5.72 29.02 6.01
C GLN A 394 6.54 29.70 7.13
N LEU A 395 7.00 28.96 8.14
CA LEU A 395 7.86 29.48 9.21
C LEU A 395 9.36 29.40 8.86
N TYR A 396 9.70 29.00 7.63
CA TYR A 396 11.08 28.80 7.16
C TYR A 396 11.30 29.48 5.81
N GLU A 397 12.46 30.12 5.65
CA GLU A 397 12.88 30.77 4.41
C GLU A 397 14.04 30.04 3.75
N THR A 398 14.11 30.09 2.42
CA THR A 398 15.22 29.54 1.63
C THR A 398 16.45 30.40 1.76
N VAL A 399 17.61 29.79 1.97
CA VAL A 399 18.89 30.50 2.01
C VAL A 399 19.43 30.68 0.58
N PRO A 400 19.61 31.92 0.08
CA PRO A 400 20.15 32.15 -1.26
C PRO A 400 21.57 31.59 -1.41
N GLY A 401 21.83 30.88 -2.52
CA GLY A 401 23.14 30.28 -2.81
C GLY A 401 23.46 28.97 -2.07
N TRP A 402 22.56 28.49 -1.19
CA TRP A 402 22.80 27.33 -0.31
C TRP A 402 21.90 26.13 -0.66
N GLY A 403 21.94 25.68 -1.92
CA GLY A 403 21.30 24.42 -2.35
C GLY A 403 19.77 24.34 -2.14
N ALA A 404 19.11 25.49 -1.98
CA ALA A 404 17.71 25.64 -1.58
C ALA A 404 17.34 24.98 -0.24
N ALA A 405 18.30 24.82 0.67
CA ALA A 405 18.02 24.52 2.07
C ALA A 405 17.32 25.70 2.78
N VAL A 406 16.69 25.40 3.91
CA VAL A 406 15.77 26.31 4.61
C VAL A 406 16.14 26.51 6.08
N LEU A 407 15.89 27.70 6.61
CA LEU A 407 16.15 28.06 8.00
C LEU A 407 14.91 28.67 8.67
N PRO A 408 14.74 28.53 10.01
CA PRO A 408 13.69 29.22 10.75
C PRO A 408 13.72 30.73 10.53
N LYS A 409 12.56 31.31 10.17
CA LYS A 409 12.37 32.77 10.10
C LYS A 409 11.78 33.37 11.38
N VAL A 410 11.40 32.52 12.34
CA VAL A 410 10.78 32.89 13.63
C VAL A 410 11.46 32.17 14.78
N GLU A 411 11.42 32.77 15.97
CA GLU A 411 11.99 32.17 17.18
C GLU A 411 11.12 31.02 17.73
N GLY A 412 11.76 30.06 18.40
CA GLY A 412 11.12 28.97 19.12
C GLY A 412 10.69 27.76 18.27
N VAL A 413 10.82 27.81 16.94
CA VAL A 413 10.63 26.63 16.07
C VAL A 413 11.96 25.91 15.84
N PRO A 414 11.98 24.57 15.65
CA PRO A 414 13.21 23.80 15.57
C PRO A 414 14.01 24.09 14.29
N SER A 415 15.34 24.24 14.40
CA SER A 415 16.23 24.36 13.23
C SER A 415 16.32 23.08 12.38
N ARG A 416 16.03 21.92 12.99
CA ARG A 416 15.79 20.64 12.31
C ARG A 416 14.65 19.91 13.01
N VAL A 417 13.59 19.60 12.27
CA VAL A 417 12.39 18.91 12.77
C VAL A 417 12.73 17.45 13.04
N LEU A 418 12.63 17.05 14.31
CA LEU A 418 12.84 15.69 14.77
C LEU A 418 11.70 14.78 14.29
N ARG A 419 11.98 13.76 13.47
CA ARG A 419 10.96 12.78 13.08
C ARG A 419 10.49 11.96 14.28
N ARG A 420 9.22 11.57 14.29
CA ARG A 420 8.64 10.67 15.30
C ARG A 420 8.91 9.20 15.02
N VAL A 421 8.91 8.42 16.09
CA VAL A 421 9.14 6.98 16.15
C VAL A 421 8.11 6.39 17.11
N ALA A 422 7.32 5.42 16.66
CA ALA A 422 6.34 4.73 17.48
C ALA A 422 6.65 3.22 17.53
N THR A 423 6.25 2.57 18.63
CA THR A 423 6.36 1.12 18.78
C THR A 423 5.18 0.43 18.06
N PRO A 424 5.41 -0.53 17.16
CA PRO A 424 4.32 -1.21 16.47
C PRO A 424 3.46 -2.03 17.44
N ASN A 425 2.14 -1.79 17.46
CA ASN A 425 1.17 -2.59 18.20
C ASN A 425 0.08 -3.16 17.26
N PRO A 426 0.18 -4.42 16.81
CA PRO A 426 -0.75 -4.95 15.82
C PRO A 426 -2.15 -5.26 16.35
N LEU A 427 -2.36 -5.33 17.68
CA LEU A 427 -3.66 -5.66 18.28
C LEU A 427 -4.69 -4.51 18.15
N ASP A 428 -4.21 -3.27 18.23
CA ASP A 428 -5.08 -2.09 18.33
C ASP A 428 -5.76 -1.73 17.00
N HIS A 429 -5.30 -2.28 15.87
CA HIS A 429 -5.61 -1.83 14.51
C HIS A 429 -6.27 -2.92 13.66
N ILE A 430 -7.10 -3.73 14.30
CA ILE A 430 -7.79 -4.88 13.70
C ILE A 430 -9.29 -4.56 13.56
N GLY A 431 -9.85 -4.76 12.38
CA GLY A 431 -11.30 -4.96 12.22
C GLY A 431 -11.95 -4.34 11.00
N LEU A 432 -11.29 -3.40 10.32
CA LEU A 432 -11.83 -2.79 9.11
C LEU A 432 -11.77 -3.77 7.93
N VAL A 433 -12.92 -4.04 7.31
CA VAL A 433 -13.07 -5.03 6.24
C VAL A 433 -13.76 -4.39 5.02
N PRO A 434 -13.03 -4.12 3.92
CA PRO A 434 -13.55 -3.55 2.69
C PRO A 434 -14.78 -4.25 2.12
N LEU A 435 -15.75 -3.46 1.63
CA LEU A 435 -16.92 -3.97 0.91
C LEU A 435 -16.59 -4.55 -0.46
N THR A 436 -15.53 -4.03 -1.10
CA THR A 436 -15.05 -4.49 -2.41
C THR A 436 -13.61 -4.95 -2.33
N SER A 437 -13.22 -5.85 -3.24
CA SER A 437 -11.87 -6.45 -3.28
C SER A 437 -10.77 -5.40 -3.46
N THR A 438 -9.86 -5.29 -2.49
CA THR A 438 -8.69 -4.38 -2.53
C THR A 438 -7.45 -5.05 -3.13
N VAL A 439 -6.37 -4.29 -3.32
CA VAL A 439 -5.07 -4.78 -3.81
C VAL A 439 -4.49 -5.88 -2.92
N HIS A 440 -4.71 -5.80 -1.61
CA HIS A 440 -4.29 -6.81 -0.63
C HIS A 440 -5.48 -7.18 0.28
N ASP A 441 -6.43 -7.93 -0.28
CA ASP A 441 -7.64 -8.36 0.43
C ASP A 441 -7.36 -9.51 1.42
N ARG A 442 -6.69 -9.19 2.53
CA ARG A 442 -6.26 -10.13 3.58
C ARG A 442 -5.97 -9.40 4.88
N LEU A 443 -6.00 -10.13 6.00
CA LEU A 443 -5.52 -9.60 7.27
C LEU A 443 -4.02 -9.26 7.14
N THR A 444 -3.60 -8.07 7.57
CA THR A 444 -2.19 -7.69 7.57
C THR A 444 -1.75 -7.33 8.99
N VAL A 445 -0.72 -8.01 9.49
CA VAL A 445 -0.20 -7.86 10.87
C VAL A 445 1.26 -7.40 10.78
N GLU A 446 1.58 -6.22 11.30
CA GLU A 446 2.97 -5.75 11.40
C GLU A 446 3.73 -6.58 12.47
N ILE A 447 4.85 -7.19 12.07
CA ILE A 447 5.69 -8.00 12.97
C ILE A 447 7.01 -7.31 13.35
N ARG A 448 7.44 -6.35 12.53
CA ARG A 448 8.67 -5.56 12.73
C ARG A 448 8.61 -4.28 11.92
N ARG A 449 8.77 -3.15 12.58
CA ARG A 449 9.00 -1.84 11.97
C ARG A 449 10.52 -1.59 11.87
N GLY A 450 10.99 -0.99 10.78
CA GLY A 450 12.42 -0.72 10.60
C GLY A 450 13.26 -1.91 10.09
N CYS A 451 14.45 -1.60 9.59
CA CYS A 451 15.41 -2.58 9.08
C CYS A 451 16.86 -2.11 9.34
N THR A 452 17.71 -3.01 9.83
CA THR A 452 19.10 -2.73 10.24
C THR A 452 20.15 -3.24 9.25
N ARG A 453 19.74 -3.94 8.19
CA ARG A 453 20.63 -4.48 7.15
C ARG A 453 21.44 -3.42 6.39
N GLY A 454 21.01 -2.15 6.40
CA GLY A 454 21.80 -1.03 5.91
C GLY A 454 22.08 -1.03 4.40
N CYS A 455 21.16 -1.52 3.58
CA CYS A 455 21.26 -1.44 2.12
C CYS A 455 21.29 0.03 1.66
N ARG A 456 22.32 0.43 0.93
CA ARG A 456 22.69 1.86 0.67
C ARG A 456 21.73 2.64 -0.23
N PHE A 457 20.87 1.93 -0.95
CA PHE A 457 19.78 2.48 -1.78
C PHE A 457 18.45 2.57 -1.03
N CYS A 458 18.30 1.89 0.12
CA CYS A 458 17.01 1.61 0.71
C CYS A 458 16.58 2.73 1.67
N GLN A 459 15.84 3.71 1.15
CA GLN A 459 15.30 4.82 1.94
C GLN A 459 14.49 4.35 3.18
N PRO A 460 13.56 3.37 3.11
CA PRO A 460 12.91 2.86 4.32
C PRO A 460 13.90 2.27 5.34
N GLY A 461 14.95 1.57 4.90
CA GLY A 461 16.02 1.03 5.75
C GLY A 461 16.94 2.08 6.40
N MET A 462 16.74 3.35 6.05
CA MET A 462 17.35 4.52 6.70
C MET A 462 16.31 5.25 7.57
N LEU A 463 15.20 5.70 6.98
CA LEU A 463 14.19 6.54 7.64
C LEU A 463 13.41 5.86 8.77
N THR A 464 13.30 4.53 8.78
CA THR A 464 12.46 3.81 9.77
C THR A 464 13.27 3.15 10.89
N ARG A 465 14.54 3.55 11.08
CA ARG A 465 15.37 3.11 12.22
C ARG A 465 14.90 3.76 13.56
N PRO A 466 15.27 3.22 14.74
CA PRO A 466 15.83 1.88 14.95
C PRO A 466 14.85 0.79 14.50
N ALA A 467 15.27 -0.47 14.38
CA ALA A 467 14.31 -1.55 14.11
C ALA A 467 13.63 -1.99 15.40
N ARG A 468 12.32 -2.23 15.33
CA ARG A 468 11.46 -2.62 16.46
C ARG A 468 10.66 -3.86 16.08
N ASP A 469 11.10 -5.00 16.59
CA ASP A 469 10.34 -6.26 16.54
C ASP A 469 9.13 -6.20 17.47
N VAL A 470 8.01 -6.78 17.04
CA VAL A 470 6.84 -7.05 17.90
C VAL A 470 7.08 -8.35 18.67
N ASP A 471 6.61 -8.40 19.92
CA ASP A 471 6.64 -9.61 20.73
C ASP A 471 5.96 -10.81 20.02
N PRO A 472 6.57 -12.02 20.00
CA PRO A 472 6.02 -13.18 19.31
C PRO A 472 4.59 -13.57 19.69
N ASP A 473 4.25 -13.53 20.98
CA ASP A 473 2.91 -13.91 21.43
C ASP A 473 1.86 -12.87 21.02
N LYS A 474 2.21 -11.57 21.05
CA LYS A 474 1.36 -10.52 20.49
C LYS A 474 1.09 -10.67 18.99
N VAL A 475 2.08 -11.15 18.21
CA VAL A 475 1.87 -11.44 16.78
C VAL A 475 0.88 -12.60 16.60
N VAL A 476 1.03 -13.67 17.38
CA VAL A 476 0.12 -14.83 17.33
C VAL A 476 -1.30 -14.42 17.73
N GLU A 477 -1.45 -13.68 18.83
CA GLU A 477 -2.72 -13.15 19.30
C GLU A 477 -3.39 -12.23 18.28
N ALA A 478 -2.64 -11.29 17.68
CA ALA A 478 -3.16 -10.38 16.67
C ALA A 478 -3.65 -11.10 15.41
N VAL A 479 -2.96 -12.16 14.97
CA VAL A 479 -3.44 -12.99 13.85
C VAL A 479 -4.69 -13.78 14.26
N GLU A 480 -4.69 -14.43 15.43
CA GLU A 480 -5.83 -15.24 15.89
C GLU A 480 -7.10 -14.40 16.09
N ALA A 481 -6.98 -13.28 16.81
CA ALA A 481 -8.05 -12.32 17.00
C ALA A 481 -8.47 -11.67 15.67
N GLY A 482 -7.51 -11.32 14.81
CA GLY A 482 -7.76 -10.67 13.53
C GLY A 482 -8.48 -11.53 12.50
N MET A 483 -8.12 -12.82 12.40
CA MET A 483 -8.81 -13.75 11.49
C MET A 483 -10.25 -13.98 11.94
N ARG A 484 -10.48 -14.09 13.25
CA ARG A 484 -11.83 -14.20 13.82
C ARG A 484 -12.67 -12.92 13.66
N LYS A 485 -12.08 -11.75 13.91
CA LYS A 485 -12.78 -10.45 13.86
C LYS A 485 -13.12 -10.02 12.44
N THR A 486 -12.25 -10.29 11.47
CA THR A 486 -12.49 -9.88 10.07
C THR A 486 -13.27 -10.92 9.27
N GLY A 487 -13.03 -12.21 9.53
CA GLY A 487 -13.50 -13.31 8.70
C GLY A 487 -12.64 -13.54 7.45
N TYR A 488 -11.38 -13.08 7.41
CA TYR A 488 -10.45 -13.35 6.30
C TYR A 488 -10.08 -14.85 6.17
N THR A 489 -9.50 -15.23 5.02
CA THR A 489 -8.96 -16.60 4.73
C THR A 489 -7.46 -16.58 4.52
N GLU A 490 -6.90 -15.41 4.26
CA GLU A 490 -5.46 -15.20 4.10
C GLU A 490 -5.02 -14.15 5.14
N PHE A 491 -3.83 -14.32 5.69
CA PHE A 491 -3.15 -13.27 6.43
C PHE A 491 -1.73 -13.08 5.92
N SER A 492 -1.20 -11.86 6.12
CA SER A 492 0.15 -11.47 5.76
C SER A 492 0.87 -10.89 6.96
N LEU A 493 2.08 -11.37 7.21
CA LEU A 493 2.99 -10.72 8.16
C LEU A 493 3.73 -9.60 7.42
N LEU A 494 3.71 -8.39 7.98
CA LEU A 494 4.28 -7.19 7.36
C LEU A 494 5.58 -6.77 8.06
N SER A 495 6.62 -6.63 7.26
CA SER A 495 7.87 -5.97 7.61
C SER A 495 8.63 -5.54 6.33
N LEU A 496 9.67 -4.73 6.48
CA LEU A 496 10.65 -4.49 5.40
C LEU A 496 11.45 -5.76 5.06
N SER A 497 11.62 -6.68 6.03
CA SER A 497 12.13 -8.03 5.77
C SER A 497 11.59 -9.00 6.83
N CYS A 498 10.60 -9.81 6.45
CA CYS A 498 9.98 -10.76 7.37
C CYS A 498 10.98 -11.80 7.90
N SER A 499 11.95 -12.18 7.07
CA SER A 499 13.01 -13.12 7.42
C SER A 499 14.08 -12.60 8.38
N ASP A 500 14.11 -11.29 8.66
CA ASP A 500 14.98 -10.70 9.68
C ASP A 500 14.30 -10.69 11.07
N TYR A 501 12.99 -10.98 11.14
CA TYR A 501 12.29 -11.30 12.38
C TYR A 501 12.59 -12.75 12.79
N LEU A 502 13.57 -12.95 13.68
CA LEU A 502 14.13 -14.29 13.93
C LEU A 502 13.16 -15.27 14.62
N ALA A 503 12.08 -14.77 15.24
CA ALA A 503 11.01 -15.59 15.78
C ALA A 503 10.02 -16.12 14.72
N LEU A 504 10.15 -15.71 13.44
CA LEU A 504 9.26 -16.11 12.33
C LEU A 504 9.03 -17.64 12.24
N PRO A 505 10.04 -18.52 12.39
CA PRO A 505 9.80 -19.97 12.37
C PRO A 505 8.84 -20.44 13.45
N SER A 506 9.04 -20.00 14.70
CA SER A 506 8.17 -20.36 15.83
C SER A 506 6.76 -19.81 15.65
N VAL A 507 6.66 -18.50 15.38
CA VAL A 507 5.36 -17.81 15.18
C VAL A 507 4.58 -18.42 14.02
N GLY A 508 5.25 -18.74 12.90
CA GLY A 508 4.61 -19.32 11.73
C GLY A 508 4.02 -20.72 11.98
N ILE A 509 4.73 -21.59 12.71
CA ILE A 509 4.19 -22.91 13.07
C ILE A 509 3.12 -22.79 14.17
N GLN A 510 3.33 -21.95 15.19
CA GLN A 510 2.36 -21.71 16.26
C GLN A 510 1.02 -21.21 15.71
N ILE A 511 1.01 -20.28 14.76
CA ILE A 511 -0.22 -19.83 14.08
C ILE A 511 -0.83 -20.96 13.25
N LYS A 512 -0.03 -21.71 12.47
CA LYS A 512 -0.53 -22.86 11.69
C LYS A 512 -1.20 -23.90 12.59
N ASN A 513 -0.64 -24.20 13.76
CA ASN A 513 -1.22 -25.16 14.70
C ASN A 513 -2.50 -24.61 15.36
N ARG A 514 -2.51 -23.36 15.85
CA ARG A 514 -3.72 -22.74 16.45
C ARG A 514 -4.88 -22.59 15.47
N LEU A 515 -4.58 -22.30 14.20
CA LEU A 515 -5.57 -22.11 13.14
C LEU A 515 -5.78 -23.36 12.28
N LYS A 516 -5.24 -24.52 12.70
CA LYS A 516 -5.23 -25.78 11.93
C LYS A 516 -6.60 -26.26 11.50
N GLU A 517 -7.66 -25.98 12.26
CA GLU A 517 -9.04 -26.39 11.94
C GLU A 517 -9.78 -25.40 11.01
N GLN A 518 -9.08 -24.43 10.44
CA GLN A 518 -9.60 -23.39 9.55
C GLN A 518 -8.84 -23.37 8.21
N PRO A 519 -9.48 -23.00 7.08
CA PRO A 519 -8.81 -22.86 5.78
C PRO A 519 -7.96 -21.60 5.68
N ILE A 520 -7.03 -21.41 6.61
CA ILE A 520 -6.25 -20.18 6.71
C ILE A 520 -4.89 -20.37 6.03
N SER A 521 -4.61 -19.51 5.04
CA SER A 521 -3.32 -19.46 4.35
C SER A 521 -2.46 -18.31 4.85
N LEU A 522 -1.17 -18.58 5.04
CA LEU A 522 -0.15 -17.56 5.26
C LEU A 522 0.39 -17.05 3.92
N SER A 523 0.38 -15.73 3.75
CA SER A 523 1.11 -14.99 2.72
C SER A 523 2.35 -14.36 3.34
N LEU A 524 3.54 -14.62 2.80
CA LEU A 524 4.74 -13.87 3.18
C LEU A 524 5.20 -12.98 2.03
N PRO A 525 5.19 -11.64 2.20
CA PRO A 525 5.80 -10.73 1.23
C PRO A 525 7.33 -10.92 1.21
N SER A 526 7.95 -10.40 0.14
CA SER A 526 9.39 -10.42 -0.19
C SER A 526 10.34 -11.03 0.86
N GLN A 527 10.90 -12.21 0.54
CA GLN A 527 11.80 -12.93 1.43
C GLN A 527 13.26 -12.70 1.08
N ARG A 528 14.13 -12.53 2.09
CA ARG A 528 15.57 -12.61 1.86
C ARG A 528 15.99 -14.06 1.67
N VAL A 529 16.77 -14.32 0.62
CA VAL A 529 17.21 -15.66 0.25
C VAL A 529 18.25 -16.24 1.22
N ASP A 530 19.08 -15.40 1.87
CA ASP A 530 20.08 -15.82 2.86
C ASP A 530 19.47 -16.46 4.13
N ARG A 531 18.20 -16.16 4.40
CA ARG A 531 17.46 -16.66 5.57
C ARG A 531 16.45 -17.76 5.24
N PHE A 532 16.26 -18.10 3.96
CA PHE A 532 15.27 -19.09 3.54
C PHE A 532 15.74 -20.52 3.90
N ASN A 533 15.10 -21.13 4.89
CA ASN A 533 15.43 -22.45 5.42
C ASN A 533 14.25 -23.45 5.28
N ASP A 534 14.41 -24.62 5.91
CA ASP A 534 13.38 -25.66 5.85
C ASP A 534 12.07 -25.28 6.54
N ASP A 535 12.13 -24.60 7.68
CA ASP A 535 10.96 -24.18 8.48
C ASP A 535 10.14 -23.14 7.72
N ILE A 536 10.81 -22.12 7.16
CA ILE A 536 10.15 -21.08 6.33
C ILE A 536 9.49 -21.73 5.10
N ALA A 537 10.10 -22.74 4.50
CA ALA A 537 9.47 -23.47 3.40
C ALA A 537 8.26 -24.32 3.84
N ASN A 538 8.18 -24.72 5.12
CA ASN A 538 7.04 -25.45 5.69
C ASN A 538 5.91 -24.49 6.12
N ILE A 539 6.21 -23.27 6.60
CA ILE A 539 5.18 -22.25 6.90
C ILE A 539 4.63 -21.63 5.60
N ILE A 540 5.54 -21.41 4.64
CA ILE A 540 5.42 -21.42 3.17
C ILE A 540 4.41 -22.41 2.55
N GLY A 541 4.33 -23.56 3.20
CA GLY A 541 3.76 -24.78 2.66
C GLY A 541 2.24 -24.73 2.58
N GLY A 542 1.72 -25.38 1.55
CA GLY A 542 0.31 -25.63 1.34
C GLY A 542 0.13 -26.51 0.09
N THR A 543 -1.11 -26.80 -0.30
CA THR A 543 -1.43 -27.69 -1.43
C THR A 543 -0.88 -27.26 -2.79
N ARG A 544 -0.48 -25.99 -2.97
CA ARG A 544 0.13 -25.50 -4.21
C ARG A 544 1.32 -24.57 -3.98
N LYS A 545 2.46 -24.92 -4.59
CA LYS A 545 3.69 -24.12 -4.56
C LYS A 545 3.69 -23.10 -5.70
N GLY A 546 3.44 -21.84 -5.35
CA GLY A 546 3.47 -20.68 -6.28
C GLY A 546 4.88 -20.31 -6.74
N SER A 547 5.09 -19.06 -7.17
CA SER A 547 6.44 -18.52 -7.41
C SER A 547 6.97 -17.81 -6.16
N LEU A 548 8.13 -18.20 -5.64
CA LEU A 548 8.81 -17.45 -4.57
C LEU A 548 9.48 -16.19 -5.14
N THR A 549 9.45 -15.09 -4.40
CA THR A 549 10.09 -13.82 -4.77
C THR A 549 11.34 -13.61 -3.92
N PHE A 550 12.47 -13.40 -4.58
CA PHE A 550 13.73 -13.00 -3.95
C PHE A 550 14.25 -11.72 -4.62
N ALA A 551 15.01 -10.91 -3.89
CA ALA A 551 15.59 -9.67 -4.43
C ALA A 551 17.12 -9.69 -4.29
N PRO A 552 17.87 -10.20 -5.29
CA PRO A 552 19.33 -10.08 -5.32
C PRO A 552 19.83 -8.64 -5.52
N GLU A 553 19.00 -7.78 -6.11
CA GLU A 553 19.25 -6.38 -6.48
C GLU A 553 20.33 -6.14 -7.54
N ALA A 554 21.47 -6.82 -7.47
CA ALA A 554 22.60 -6.63 -8.38
C ALA A 554 23.14 -7.94 -8.96
N GLY A 555 23.62 -7.87 -10.21
CA GLY A 555 24.03 -9.03 -11.01
C GLY A 555 25.30 -9.73 -10.52
N THR A 556 26.26 -8.98 -9.98
CA THR A 556 27.58 -9.44 -9.51
C THR A 556 27.72 -9.34 -8.00
N GLN A 557 28.63 -10.14 -7.43
CA GLN A 557 28.99 -10.02 -6.01
C GLN A 557 29.48 -8.62 -5.65
N ARG A 558 30.44 -8.10 -6.43
CA ARG A 558 31.00 -6.75 -6.27
C ARG A 558 29.91 -5.68 -6.14
N LEU A 559 28.92 -5.67 -7.04
CA LEU A 559 27.87 -4.64 -6.99
C LEU A 559 26.88 -4.90 -5.83
N ARG A 560 26.65 -6.15 -5.41
CA ARG A 560 25.92 -6.46 -4.16
C ARG A 560 26.64 -5.98 -2.91
N ASP A 561 27.98 -5.98 -2.91
CA ASP A 561 28.80 -5.46 -1.82
C ASP A 561 28.81 -3.92 -1.80
N VAL A 562 28.94 -3.29 -2.98
CA VAL A 562 28.79 -1.82 -3.17
C VAL A 562 27.47 -1.32 -2.58
N ILE A 563 26.35 -1.98 -2.85
CA ILE A 563 25.03 -1.57 -2.32
C ILE A 563 24.75 -2.03 -0.88
N ASN A 564 25.70 -2.71 -0.24
CA ASN A 564 25.57 -3.36 1.06
C ASN A 564 24.34 -4.29 1.17
N LYS A 565 24.14 -5.19 0.21
CA LYS A 565 23.04 -6.17 0.27
C LYS A 565 23.29 -7.24 1.34
N GLY A 566 24.56 -7.58 1.58
CA GLY A 566 24.97 -8.68 2.46
C GLY A 566 24.39 -10.01 1.98
N LEU A 567 24.64 -10.35 0.71
CA LEU A 567 24.19 -11.59 0.08
C LEU A 567 25.26 -12.09 -0.90
N THR A 568 25.75 -13.31 -0.66
CA THR A 568 26.70 -14.00 -1.53
C THR A 568 26.02 -14.74 -2.69
N ASP A 569 26.76 -15.04 -3.77
CA ASP A 569 26.28 -15.93 -4.83
C ASP A 569 25.94 -17.32 -4.26
N GLU A 570 26.77 -17.85 -3.34
CA GLU A 570 26.57 -19.14 -2.68
C GLU A 570 25.26 -19.21 -1.88
N GLU A 571 24.92 -18.16 -1.13
CA GLU A 571 23.65 -18.06 -0.39
C GLU A 571 22.44 -17.93 -1.34
N LEU A 572 22.57 -17.13 -2.40
CA LEU A 572 21.56 -16.97 -3.43
C LEU A 572 21.23 -18.32 -4.09
N LEU A 573 22.25 -19.08 -4.48
CA LEU A 573 22.07 -20.43 -5.01
C LEU A 573 21.49 -21.37 -3.94
N ARG A 574 22.00 -21.36 -2.70
CA ARG A 574 21.54 -22.25 -1.63
C ARG A 574 20.04 -22.13 -1.37
N GLY A 575 19.52 -20.92 -1.18
CA GLY A 575 18.09 -20.70 -0.92
C GLY A 575 17.20 -21.06 -2.13
N ILE A 576 17.61 -20.69 -3.35
CA ILE A 576 16.87 -21.05 -4.58
C ILE A 576 16.91 -22.56 -4.83
N LYS A 577 18.03 -23.23 -4.57
CA LYS A 577 18.19 -24.68 -4.73
C LYS A 577 17.35 -25.46 -3.72
N ALA A 578 17.33 -25.03 -2.45
CA ALA A 578 16.47 -25.60 -1.42
C ALA A 578 14.97 -25.53 -1.81
N ALA A 579 14.52 -24.39 -2.33
CA ALA A 579 13.17 -24.26 -2.87
C ALA A 579 12.94 -25.18 -4.09
N TRP A 580 13.89 -25.25 -5.03
CA TRP A 580 13.79 -26.10 -6.22
C TRP A 580 13.69 -27.60 -5.89
N ASP A 581 14.44 -28.05 -4.90
CA ASP A 581 14.44 -29.45 -4.44
C ASP A 581 13.15 -29.79 -3.68
N LYS A 582 12.60 -28.85 -2.90
CA LYS A 582 11.23 -28.93 -2.36
C LYS A 582 10.13 -28.79 -3.41
N GLY A 583 10.47 -28.68 -4.70
CA GLY A 583 9.53 -28.76 -5.81
C GLY A 583 8.98 -27.43 -6.34
N TRP A 584 9.45 -26.28 -5.83
CA TRP A 584 9.17 -25.01 -6.50
C TRP A 584 9.83 -25.00 -7.89
N ARG A 585 9.06 -24.69 -8.94
CA ARG A 585 9.57 -24.69 -10.33
C ARG A 585 9.79 -23.31 -10.94
N GLN A 586 9.37 -22.26 -10.23
CA GLN A 586 9.47 -20.88 -10.69
C GLN A 586 9.84 -19.94 -9.55
N VAL A 587 10.73 -18.99 -9.84
CA VAL A 587 11.06 -17.86 -8.95
C VAL A 587 10.80 -16.52 -9.65
N LYS A 588 10.52 -15.49 -8.86
CA LYS A 588 10.57 -14.08 -9.23
C LYS A 588 11.87 -13.50 -8.65
N LEU A 589 12.67 -12.80 -9.47
CA LEU A 589 13.90 -12.14 -9.03
C LEU A 589 13.81 -10.63 -9.31
N TYR A 590 14.17 -9.82 -8.32
CA TYR A 590 14.26 -8.36 -8.47
C TYR A 590 15.71 -7.90 -8.57
N PHE A 591 15.95 -7.08 -9.59
CA PHE A 591 17.24 -6.43 -9.85
C PHE A 591 17.01 -4.93 -10.08
N MET A 592 18.06 -4.15 -9.91
CA MET A 592 18.13 -2.75 -10.29
C MET A 592 19.23 -2.55 -11.33
N ILE A 593 19.09 -1.48 -12.12
CA ILE A 593 20.16 -0.91 -12.96
C ILE A 593 20.35 0.57 -12.61
N GLY A 594 21.51 1.14 -12.95
CA GLY A 594 21.89 2.53 -12.66
C GLY A 594 22.50 2.74 -11.27
N LEU A 595 22.90 1.67 -10.58
CA LEU A 595 23.52 1.78 -9.26
C LEU A 595 24.89 2.51 -9.34
N PRO A 596 25.32 3.23 -8.28
CA PRO A 596 26.64 3.85 -8.24
C PRO A 596 27.76 2.85 -8.55
N GLY A 597 28.58 3.16 -9.54
CA GLY A 597 29.72 2.32 -9.91
C GLY A 597 29.37 1.06 -10.69
N GLU A 598 28.14 0.93 -11.17
CA GLU A 598 27.72 -0.17 -12.04
C GLU A 598 28.40 -0.09 -13.41
N THR A 599 29.14 -1.15 -13.76
CA THR A 599 29.73 -1.31 -15.10
C THR A 599 28.85 -2.19 -15.99
N ASP A 600 29.11 -2.17 -17.30
CA ASP A 600 28.47 -3.09 -18.26
C ASP A 600 28.67 -4.57 -17.89
N GLU A 601 29.76 -4.93 -17.20
CA GLU A 601 29.94 -6.29 -16.70
C GLU A 601 28.97 -6.62 -15.56
N ASP A 602 28.64 -5.66 -14.69
CA ASP A 602 27.70 -5.90 -13.59
C ASP A 602 26.26 -6.02 -14.09
N VAL A 603 25.89 -5.19 -15.08
CA VAL A 603 24.62 -5.29 -15.82
C VAL A 603 24.52 -6.67 -16.49
N MET A 604 25.56 -7.08 -17.23
CA MET A 604 25.64 -8.41 -17.84
C MET A 604 25.84 -9.54 -16.81
N GLY A 605 26.12 -9.21 -15.55
CA GLY A 605 26.07 -10.10 -14.39
C GLY A 605 24.68 -10.70 -14.19
N ILE A 606 23.62 -9.92 -14.42
CA ILE A 606 22.23 -10.39 -14.26
C ILE A 606 21.94 -11.65 -15.11
N PRO A 607 22.10 -11.65 -16.46
CA PRO A 607 21.92 -12.86 -17.26
C PRO A 607 22.97 -13.97 -17.00
N LYS A 608 24.20 -13.64 -16.57
CA LYS A 608 25.20 -14.64 -16.13
C LYS A 608 24.67 -15.43 -14.91
N THR A 609 24.23 -14.72 -13.87
CA THR A 609 23.71 -15.27 -12.62
C THR A 609 22.43 -16.09 -12.83
N ILE A 610 21.51 -15.63 -13.69
CA ILE A 610 20.30 -16.41 -14.04
C ILE A 610 20.67 -17.72 -14.75
N ARG A 611 21.62 -17.68 -15.69
CA ARG A 611 22.09 -18.90 -16.40
C ARG A 611 22.72 -19.89 -15.42
N TRP A 612 23.53 -19.40 -14.49
CA TRP A 612 24.14 -20.21 -13.44
C TRP A 612 23.10 -20.85 -12.51
N LEU A 613 22.09 -20.09 -12.07
CA LEU A 613 20.96 -20.63 -11.31
C LEU A 613 20.20 -21.72 -12.10
N GLN A 614 19.91 -21.50 -13.39
CA GLN A 614 19.25 -22.49 -14.24
C GLN A 614 20.09 -23.76 -14.48
N GLN A 615 21.42 -23.64 -14.52
CA GLN A 615 22.33 -24.78 -14.64
C GLN A 615 22.31 -25.66 -13.38
N ASN A 616 22.35 -25.05 -12.19
CA ASN A 616 22.34 -25.77 -10.91
C ASN A 616 20.94 -26.27 -10.51
N CYS A 617 19.87 -25.58 -10.93
CA CYS A 617 18.48 -25.96 -10.68
C CYS A 617 17.85 -26.64 -11.91
N ARG A 618 18.40 -27.81 -12.28
CA ARG A 618 17.95 -28.62 -13.43
C ARG A 618 17.75 -30.09 -13.07
N ARG A 619 16.73 -30.73 -13.65
CA ARG A 619 16.52 -32.19 -13.61
C ARG A 619 16.01 -32.68 -14.97
N GLY A 620 16.91 -33.23 -15.79
CA GLY A 620 16.61 -33.66 -17.15
C GLY A 620 16.22 -32.49 -18.07
N ARG A 621 15.01 -32.54 -18.63
CA ARG A 621 14.43 -31.47 -19.46
C ARG A 621 13.83 -30.32 -18.64
N ASN A 622 13.59 -30.52 -17.33
CA ASN A 622 13.04 -29.49 -16.45
C ASN A 622 14.17 -28.62 -15.86
N PHE A 623 13.98 -27.31 -15.90
CA PHE A 623 14.92 -26.31 -15.38
C PHE A 623 14.15 -25.17 -14.70
N LEU A 624 14.85 -24.34 -13.92
CA LEU A 624 14.24 -23.23 -13.18
C LEU A 624 13.61 -22.18 -14.13
N GLY A 625 12.29 -21.99 -14.00
CA GLY A 625 11.60 -20.86 -14.61
C GLY A 625 11.87 -19.58 -13.82
N VAL A 626 12.19 -18.48 -14.50
CA VAL A 626 12.54 -17.21 -13.85
C VAL A 626 11.67 -16.08 -14.38
N ARG A 627 11.09 -15.28 -13.49
CA ARG A 627 10.46 -14.00 -13.84
C ARG A 627 11.30 -12.87 -13.25
N LEU A 628 11.69 -11.90 -14.05
CA LEU A 628 12.49 -10.76 -13.63
C LEU A 628 11.64 -9.50 -13.55
N THR A 629 11.86 -8.69 -12.51
CA THR A 629 11.54 -7.26 -12.55
C THR A 629 12.87 -6.51 -12.40
N ILE A 630 13.14 -5.62 -13.34
CA ILE A 630 14.38 -4.83 -13.38
C ILE A 630 13.98 -3.36 -13.28
N SER A 631 14.20 -2.79 -12.11
CA SER A 631 13.87 -1.39 -11.82
C SER A 631 15.04 -0.47 -12.21
N ASN A 632 14.73 0.77 -12.57
CA ASN A 632 15.73 1.83 -12.66
C ASN A 632 16.00 2.32 -11.23
N PHE A 633 17.26 2.54 -10.86
CA PHE A 633 17.59 3.07 -9.53
C PHE A 633 17.28 4.56 -9.44
N THR A 634 16.27 4.92 -8.65
CA THR A 634 15.96 6.30 -8.24
C THR A 634 16.70 6.64 -6.94
N PRO A 635 17.67 7.57 -6.94
CA PRO A 635 18.32 8.08 -5.72
C PRO A 635 17.29 8.71 -4.77
N LYS A 636 17.44 8.50 -3.45
CA LYS A 636 16.49 8.99 -2.45
C LYS A 636 17.17 9.76 -1.30
N PRO A 637 16.52 10.80 -0.75
CA PRO A 637 16.97 11.54 0.44
C PRO A 637 17.36 10.63 1.62
N HIS A 638 18.31 11.09 2.42
CA HIS A 638 18.84 10.41 3.62
C HIS A 638 19.41 9.00 3.38
N THR A 639 19.83 8.70 2.15
CA THR A 639 20.56 7.47 1.82
C THR A 639 22.02 7.79 1.47
N PRO A 640 22.99 6.86 1.67
CA PRO A 640 24.36 7.04 1.20
C PRO A 640 24.46 7.35 -0.30
N PHE A 641 23.45 7.00 -1.09
CA PHE A 641 23.38 7.25 -2.53
C PHE A 641 22.53 8.49 -2.91
N GLN A 642 22.11 9.33 -1.95
CA GLN A 642 21.24 10.50 -2.21
C GLN A 642 21.80 11.49 -3.24
N TRP A 643 23.13 11.52 -3.38
CA TRP A 643 23.85 12.40 -4.31
C TRP A 643 24.01 11.84 -5.74
N HIS A 644 23.73 10.56 -5.96
CA HIS A 644 23.87 9.92 -7.28
C HIS A 644 22.84 10.47 -8.28
N THR A 645 23.05 10.27 -9.59
CA THR A 645 22.07 10.55 -10.66
C THR A 645 22.37 9.68 -11.89
N VAL A 646 21.35 9.31 -12.66
CA VAL A 646 21.51 8.51 -13.91
C VAL A 646 20.60 9.07 -14.99
N SER A 647 21.07 9.12 -16.24
CA SER A 647 20.27 9.59 -17.36
C SER A 647 19.27 8.53 -17.88
N THR A 648 18.12 8.97 -18.37
CA THR A 648 17.11 8.14 -19.06
C THR A 648 17.68 7.43 -20.30
N ALA A 649 18.64 8.06 -20.99
CA ALA A 649 19.38 7.46 -22.09
C ALA A 649 20.23 6.27 -21.63
N GLU A 650 20.91 6.39 -20.49
CA GLU A 650 21.75 5.32 -19.93
C GLU A 650 20.92 4.14 -19.41
N PHE A 651 19.78 4.41 -18.75
CA PHE A 651 18.81 3.35 -18.44
C PHE A 651 18.35 2.64 -19.72
N THR A 652 18.00 3.39 -20.76
CA THR A 652 17.55 2.83 -22.06
C THR A 652 18.64 1.96 -22.72
N ARG A 653 19.92 2.36 -22.62
CA ARG A 653 21.07 1.58 -23.10
C ARG A 653 21.19 0.25 -22.33
N LYS A 654 21.19 0.30 -20.99
CA LYS A 654 21.29 -0.87 -20.11
C LYS A 654 20.11 -1.82 -20.27
N GLN A 655 18.88 -1.30 -20.38
CA GLN A 655 17.70 -2.11 -20.68
C GLN A 655 17.80 -2.82 -22.04
N ARG A 656 18.38 -2.19 -23.07
CA ARG A 656 18.59 -2.81 -24.39
C ARG A 656 19.56 -3.98 -24.31
N MET A 657 20.71 -3.80 -23.67
CA MET A 657 21.71 -4.86 -23.45
C MET A 657 21.09 -6.09 -22.77
N LEU A 658 20.25 -5.86 -21.75
CA LEU A 658 19.56 -6.91 -21.02
C LEU A 658 18.49 -7.62 -21.88
N ARG A 659 17.70 -6.89 -22.67
CA ARG A 659 16.73 -7.47 -23.62
C ARG A 659 17.43 -8.41 -24.61
N ASP A 660 18.52 -7.95 -25.23
CA ASP A 660 19.30 -8.73 -26.21
C ASP A 660 19.90 -10.00 -25.59
N ALA A 661 20.25 -9.96 -24.30
CA ALA A 661 20.71 -11.11 -23.54
C ALA A 661 19.57 -12.11 -23.22
N PHE A 662 18.42 -11.64 -22.72
CA PHE A 662 17.33 -12.51 -22.26
C PHE A 662 16.54 -13.16 -23.39
N VAL A 663 16.44 -12.55 -24.57
CA VAL A 663 15.80 -13.17 -25.76
C VAL A 663 16.41 -14.54 -26.10
N ARG A 664 17.67 -14.78 -25.71
CA ARG A 664 18.39 -16.04 -25.92
C ARG A 664 18.27 -17.03 -24.74
N MET A 665 17.43 -16.76 -23.74
CA MET A 665 17.35 -17.55 -22.49
C MET A 665 15.97 -18.23 -22.31
N PRO A 666 15.89 -19.56 -22.38
CA PRO A 666 14.61 -20.27 -22.26
C PRO A 666 14.05 -20.16 -20.83
N GLY A 667 12.71 -20.06 -20.74
CA GLY A 667 11.98 -20.01 -19.47
C GLY A 667 12.26 -18.77 -18.59
N VAL A 668 12.91 -17.75 -19.14
CA VAL A 668 13.04 -16.43 -18.53
C VAL A 668 11.95 -15.52 -19.09
N LYS A 669 11.21 -14.83 -18.21
CA LYS A 669 10.34 -13.69 -18.55
C LYS A 669 10.87 -12.47 -17.82
N TRP A 670 10.76 -11.28 -18.40
CA TRP A 670 11.27 -10.04 -17.80
C TRP A 670 10.28 -8.90 -17.94
N ASN A 671 10.31 -7.99 -16.96
CA ASN A 671 9.67 -6.69 -16.98
C ASN A 671 10.71 -5.62 -16.60
N PHE A 672 10.63 -4.44 -17.21
CA PHE A 672 11.50 -3.31 -16.92
C PHE A 672 10.67 -2.14 -16.40
N GLY A 673 11.19 -1.38 -15.44
CA GLY A 673 10.60 -0.09 -15.07
C GLY A 673 10.65 0.91 -16.23
N ASP A 674 9.58 1.64 -16.46
CA ASP A 674 9.57 2.72 -17.45
C ASP A 674 10.50 3.85 -16.97
N VAL A 675 11.40 4.29 -17.84
CA VAL A 675 12.41 5.32 -17.51
C VAL A 675 11.78 6.69 -17.22
N ARG A 676 10.56 6.94 -17.70
CA ARG A 676 9.81 8.18 -17.51
C ARG A 676 9.25 8.31 -16.10
N LEU A 677 8.75 7.20 -15.54
CA LEU A 677 8.31 7.15 -14.13
C LEU A 677 9.49 7.50 -13.22
N SER A 678 10.62 6.81 -13.40
CA SER A 678 11.83 7.05 -12.59
C SER A 678 12.41 8.47 -12.76
N ALA A 679 12.27 9.08 -13.94
CA ALA A 679 12.67 10.47 -14.15
C ALA A 679 11.78 11.46 -13.36
N MET A 680 10.45 11.27 -13.38
CA MET A 680 9.52 12.06 -12.58
C MET A 680 9.74 11.85 -11.07
N GLU A 681 9.96 10.61 -10.62
CA GLU A 681 10.28 10.29 -9.22
C GLU A 681 11.56 10.99 -8.73
N ASP A 682 12.64 10.99 -9.52
CA ASP A 682 13.93 11.58 -9.13
C ASP A 682 13.88 13.12 -9.10
N PHE A 683 13.16 13.69 -10.06
CA PHE A 683 12.93 15.14 -10.17
C PHE A 683 12.20 15.68 -8.93
N ILE A 684 11.12 15.02 -8.52
CA ILE A 684 10.29 15.41 -7.36
C ILE A 684 10.95 15.00 -6.04
N GLY A 685 11.39 13.74 -5.89
CA GLY A 685 11.74 13.17 -4.58
C GLY A 685 12.94 13.82 -3.90
N ARG A 686 13.88 14.35 -4.70
CA ARG A 686 15.00 15.17 -4.20
C ARG A 686 14.74 16.67 -4.34
N GLY A 687 13.53 17.09 -4.72
CA GLY A 687 13.17 18.46 -5.07
C GLY A 687 13.37 19.47 -3.94
N ASP A 688 13.46 20.75 -4.32
CA ASP A 688 13.30 21.89 -3.42
C ASP A 688 11.93 22.55 -3.64
N ARG A 689 11.62 23.60 -2.87
CA ARG A 689 10.33 24.31 -3.00
C ARG A 689 10.07 24.97 -4.36
N SER A 690 11.09 25.19 -5.19
CA SER A 690 10.89 25.67 -6.57
C SER A 690 10.20 24.63 -7.48
N ILE A 691 10.00 23.40 -7.00
CA ILE A 691 9.20 22.34 -7.64
C ILE A 691 7.70 22.48 -7.39
N GLY A 692 7.26 23.24 -6.38
CA GLY A 692 5.83 23.48 -6.14
C GLY A 692 5.12 24.03 -7.38
N ARG A 693 5.70 25.06 -8.02
CA ARG A 693 5.21 25.58 -9.31
C ARG A 693 5.18 24.55 -10.44
N VAL A 694 6.11 23.58 -10.49
CA VAL A 694 6.13 22.52 -11.51
C VAL A 694 5.01 21.51 -11.26
N ILE A 695 4.82 21.06 -10.01
CA ILE A 695 3.73 20.15 -9.63
C ILE A 695 2.38 20.79 -9.97
N ARG A 696 2.18 22.04 -9.57
CA ARG A 696 0.97 22.82 -9.89
C ARG A 696 0.77 22.89 -11.40
N ARG A 697 1.82 23.26 -12.15
CA ARG A 697 1.71 23.44 -13.59
C ARG A 697 1.48 22.14 -14.36
N ALA A 698 2.10 21.04 -13.95
CA ALA A 698 1.87 19.73 -14.56
C ALA A 698 0.41 19.29 -14.38
N TRP A 699 -0.17 19.51 -13.20
CA TRP A 699 -1.57 19.27 -12.91
C TRP A 699 -2.51 20.19 -13.71
N GLU A 700 -2.24 21.50 -13.80
CA GLU A 700 -2.98 22.45 -14.66
C GLU A 700 -2.97 22.04 -16.14
N LEU A 701 -1.89 21.41 -16.60
CA LEU A 701 -1.75 20.83 -17.95
C LEU A 701 -2.43 19.46 -18.12
N GLY A 702 -3.06 18.92 -17.07
CA GLY A 702 -3.84 17.67 -17.10
C GLY A 702 -3.10 16.41 -16.60
N ALA A 703 -1.98 16.55 -15.89
CA ALA A 703 -1.37 15.42 -15.17
C ALA A 703 -2.26 15.00 -13.98
N SER A 704 -2.50 13.70 -13.89
CA SER A 704 -3.23 13.02 -12.81
C SER A 704 -3.08 11.51 -13.00
N ASN A 705 -3.02 10.77 -11.89
CA ASN A 705 -2.74 9.34 -11.85
C ASN A 705 -1.43 9.00 -12.59
N ASP A 706 -0.39 9.76 -12.28
CA ASP A 706 0.89 9.78 -13.00
C ASP A 706 1.65 8.45 -12.94
N ALA A 707 1.38 7.64 -11.91
CA ALA A 707 1.90 6.29 -11.74
C ALA A 707 1.19 5.24 -12.62
N TRP A 708 0.01 5.55 -13.16
CA TRP A 708 -0.82 4.60 -13.90
C TRP A 708 -0.42 4.55 -15.38
N TRP A 709 -0.04 3.37 -15.84
CA TRP A 709 0.51 3.14 -17.19
C TRP A 709 -0.37 3.67 -18.35
N VAL A 710 -1.69 3.72 -18.16
CA VAL A 710 -2.66 4.25 -19.15
C VAL A 710 -2.46 5.75 -19.39
N ASN A 711 -2.01 6.49 -18.38
CA ASN A 711 -1.88 7.95 -18.42
C ASN A 711 -0.44 8.42 -18.65
N LEU A 712 0.55 7.51 -18.63
CA LEU A 712 1.97 7.84 -18.57
C LEU A 712 2.45 8.72 -19.74
N ASP A 713 1.97 8.47 -20.96
CA ASP A 713 2.33 9.28 -22.14
C ASP A 713 1.84 10.73 -21.98
N ARG A 714 0.60 10.92 -21.53
CA ARG A 714 0.01 12.24 -21.23
C ARG A 714 0.79 12.91 -20.10
N CYS A 715 0.88 12.26 -18.95
CA CYS A 715 1.48 12.87 -17.76
C CYS A 715 2.94 13.24 -18.00
N TYR A 716 3.76 12.39 -18.64
CA TYR A 716 5.14 12.73 -18.96
C TYR A 716 5.26 13.94 -19.92
N SER A 717 4.29 14.12 -20.83
CA SER A 717 4.21 15.33 -21.67
C SER A 717 3.86 16.58 -20.85
N CYS A 718 2.83 16.50 -19.98
CA CYS A 718 2.44 17.59 -19.08
C CYS A 718 3.60 18.00 -18.15
N TRP A 719 4.31 17.02 -17.59
CA TRP A 719 5.49 17.24 -16.76
C TRP A 719 6.65 17.86 -17.54
N SER A 720 6.95 17.39 -18.75
CA SER A 720 8.00 17.99 -19.58
C SER A 720 7.71 19.46 -19.89
N GLN A 721 6.48 19.77 -20.31
CA GLN A 721 6.04 21.12 -20.59
C GLN A 721 6.04 22.00 -19.32
N ALA A 722 5.59 21.48 -18.17
CA ALA A 722 5.62 22.22 -16.90
C ALA A 722 7.03 22.57 -16.44
N ILE A 723 8.00 21.67 -16.65
CA ILE A 723 9.42 21.88 -16.35
C ILE A 723 9.98 23.00 -17.23
N ASP A 724 9.77 22.91 -18.54
CA ASP A 724 10.25 23.90 -19.51
C ASP A 724 9.61 25.29 -19.26
N GLU A 725 8.29 25.36 -19.05
CA GLU A 725 7.56 26.61 -18.75
C GLU A 725 7.98 27.24 -17.41
N CYS A 726 8.42 26.44 -16.44
CA CYS A 726 9.01 26.95 -15.19
C CYS A 726 10.46 27.43 -15.33
N GLY A 727 11.07 27.33 -16.52
CA GLY A 727 12.48 27.64 -16.73
C GLY A 727 13.43 26.68 -16.01
N LEU A 728 13.02 25.41 -15.90
CA LEU A 728 13.81 24.31 -15.34
C LEU A 728 14.13 23.29 -16.45
N GLU A 729 15.01 22.35 -16.17
CA GLU A 729 15.27 21.18 -17.02
C GLU A 729 14.98 19.89 -16.24
N TRP A 730 14.80 18.75 -16.92
CA TRP A 730 14.78 17.43 -16.27
C TRP A 730 16.03 17.15 -15.40
N LYS A 731 17.12 17.88 -15.66
CA LYS A 731 18.33 17.90 -14.83
C LYS A 731 18.57 19.28 -14.20
N TYR A 732 17.55 20.03 -13.76
CA TYR A 732 17.73 21.36 -13.14
C TYR A 732 18.63 21.33 -11.90
N ARG A 733 18.69 20.17 -11.23
CA ARG A 733 19.62 19.87 -10.13
C ARG A 733 21.05 19.52 -10.60
N ARG A 734 21.38 19.73 -11.88
CA ARG A 734 22.76 19.92 -12.38
C ARG A 734 23.36 21.02 -11.51
N VAL A 735 24.14 20.61 -10.51
CA VAL A 735 24.76 21.48 -9.52
C VAL A 735 25.51 22.57 -10.29
N VAL A 736 24.96 23.79 -10.29
CA VAL A 736 25.43 25.02 -10.95
C VAL A 736 26.83 24.82 -11.54
N ASP A 737 26.89 24.35 -12.81
CA ASP A 737 28.06 23.79 -13.53
C ASP A 737 28.38 22.28 -13.38
N GLY A 738 27.43 21.38 -13.70
CA GLY A 738 27.77 20.03 -14.20
C GLY A 738 26.84 18.88 -13.82
N GLU A 739 26.84 17.82 -14.64
CA GLU A 739 26.24 16.54 -14.29
C GLU A 739 27.14 15.81 -13.28
N TRP A 740 26.57 15.12 -12.30
CA TRP A 740 27.35 14.32 -11.35
C TRP A 740 26.82 12.88 -11.24
N ASP A 741 27.53 11.97 -11.91
CA ASP A 741 27.68 10.61 -11.38
C ASP A 741 28.77 10.66 -10.30
N VAL A 742 28.50 10.11 -9.11
CA VAL A 742 29.47 10.00 -8.02
C VAL A 742 30.74 9.22 -8.40
N MET A 743 30.70 8.51 -9.53
CA MET A 743 31.80 7.74 -10.13
C MET A 743 32.41 8.34 -11.40
N GLU A 744 31.88 9.44 -11.94
CA GLU A 744 32.52 10.08 -13.09
C GLU A 744 33.88 10.65 -12.70
N LYS A 745 34.93 10.20 -13.39
CA LYS A 745 36.28 10.73 -13.22
C LYS A 745 36.29 12.17 -13.69
N ILE A 746 36.56 13.08 -12.75
CA ILE A 746 36.64 14.53 -12.98
C ILE A 746 37.54 14.81 -14.19
N GLY A 747 36.90 15.28 -15.27
CA GLY A 747 37.54 15.66 -16.53
C GLY A 747 38.14 17.07 -16.51
N ASP A 748 38.13 17.74 -15.37
CA ASP A 748 38.73 19.05 -15.16
C ASP A 748 39.96 18.93 -14.25
N ASP A 749 41.14 18.96 -14.87
CA ASP A 749 42.42 18.80 -14.17
C ASP A 749 42.70 19.88 -13.12
N ARG A 750 41.90 20.97 -13.06
CA ARG A 750 42.00 22.04 -12.06
C ARG A 750 41.60 21.62 -10.65
N PHE A 751 40.84 20.53 -10.48
CA PHE A 751 40.17 20.21 -9.21
C PHE A 751 40.63 18.94 -8.50
N ARG A 752 41.69 18.27 -9.00
CA ARG A 752 42.17 17.00 -8.44
C ARG A 752 42.58 17.11 -6.97
N GLY A 753 41.80 16.49 -6.10
CA GLY A 753 42.24 16.05 -4.78
C GLY A 753 43.25 14.90 -4.88
N GLN A 754 43.83 14.45 -3.76
CA GLN A 754 44.83 13.37 -3.77
C GLN A 754 44.23 11.95 -3.97
N GLY A 755 43.07 11.86 -4.63
CA GLY A 755 42.39 10.62 -4.95
C GLY A 755 43.07 9.87 -6.10
N GLY A 756 43.49 8.63 -5.84
CA GLY A 756 43.84 7.70 -6.93
C GLY A 756 42.62 7.34 -7.78
N LYS A 757 42.84 6.63 -8.91
CA LYS A 757 41.85 6.28 -9.97
C LYS A 757 40.55 5.56 -9.54
N SER A 758 40.31 5.37 -8.24
CA SER A 758 39.26 4.56 -7.62
C SER A 758 38.78 5.10 -6.26
N ARG A 759 39.16 6.33 -5.86
CA ARG A 759 38.71 6.96 -4.61
C ARG A 759 37.91 8.21 -4.95
N LEU A 760 37.00 8.63 -4.07
CA LEU A 760 36.51 10.01 -4.06
C LEU A 760 37.71 10.96 -4.07
N ASP A 761 37.59 12.09 -4.77
CA ASP A 761 38.57 13.16 -4.69
C ASP A 761 38.66 13.60 -3.22
N VAL A 762 39.82 13.38 -2.60
CA VAL A 762 40.05 13.75 -1.21
C VAL A 762 40.66 15.14 -1.14
N GLY A 763 39.90 16.08 -0.57
CA GLY A 763 40.28 17.48 -0.39
C GLY A 763 39.07 18.38 -0.10
N PRO A 764 39.30 19.62 0.38
CA PRO A 764 38.25 20.48 0.92
C PRO A 764 37.06 20.76 -0.02
N LEU A 765 37.25 20.69 -1.33
CA LEU A 765 36.22 20.97 -2.34
C LEU A 765 35.22 19.81 -2.53
N ALA A 766 35.67 18.56 -2.41
CA ALA A 766 34.78 17.40 -2.46
C ALA A 766 33.99 17.27 -1.15
N ASP A 767 34.65 17.53 -0.02
CA ASP A 767 33.98 17.66 1.28
C ASP A 767 32.92 18.75 1.24
N ALA A 768 33.25 19.95 0.73
CA ALA A 768 32.31 21.06 0.58
C ALA A 768 31.07 20.74 -0.27
N ARG A 769 31.18 19.91 -1.33
CA ARG A 769 30.01 19.46 -2.11
C ARG A 769 29.13 18.47 -1.32
N LEU A 770 29.73 17.56 -0.58
CA LEU A 770 29.00 16.61 0.27
C LEU A 770 28.50 17.27 1.58
N ASP A 771 29.02 18.43 1.96
CA ASP A 771 28.55 19.28 3.06
C ASP A 771 27.62 20.43 2.61
N ALA A 772 27.47 20.66 1.31
CA ALA A 772 26.49 21.61 0.80
C ALA A 772 25.09 21.23 1.28
N PRO A 773 24.34 22.15 1.89
CA PRO A 773 23.00 21.83 2.34
C PRO A 773 22.03 21.46 1.22
N LEU A 774 21.10 20.60 1.61
CA LEU A 774 20.13 19.90 0.79
C LEU A 774 18.73 20.30 1.28
N PRO A 775 17.70 20.32 0.41
CA PRO A 775 16.35 20.75 0.79
C PRO A 775 15.76 19.98 1.98
N TRP A 776 16.14 18.71 2.12
CA TRP A 776 15.67 17.82 3.19
C TRP A 776 16.50 17.85 4.49
N ASP A 777 17.54 18.70 4.61
CA ASP A 777 18.33 18.81 5.85
C ASP A 777 17.53 19.32 7.04
N ILE A 778 16.43 20.03 6.77
CA ILE A 778 15.43 20.45 7.74
C ILE A 778 14.86 19.26 8.54
N ILE A 779 14.96 18.03 8.04
CA ILE A 779 14.55 16.84 8.78
C ILE A 779 15.73 16.25 9.57
N ASN A 780 15.54 16.08 10.87
CA ASN A 780 16.38 15.22 11.70
C ASN A 780 15.79 13.80 11.73
N THR A 781 16.45 12.91 10.99
CA THR A 781 16.11 11.47 10.91
C THR A 781 16.87 10.62 11.94
N GLY A 782 17.77 11.21 12.72
CA GLY A 782 18.74 10.52 13.56
C GLY A 782 19.91 9.89 12.79
N ILE A 783 19.94 9.98 11.45
CA ILE A 783 21.11 9.53 10.69
C ILE A 783 22.04 10.71 10.44
N GLU A 784 23.25 10.58 10.96
CA GLU A 784 24.28 11.60 10.83
C GLU A 784 24.85 11.72 9.41
N ARG A 785 25.08 12.95 8.95
CA ARG A 785 25.61 13.21 7.60
C ARG A 785 26.99 12.60 7.41
N TRP A 786 27.87 12.72 8.40
CA TRP A 786 29.21 12.13 8.33
C TRP A 786 29.15 10.61 8.12
N TRP A 787 28.13 9.95 8.67
CA TRP A 787 27.92 8.51 8.51
C TRP A 787 27.48 8.17 7.07
N LEU A 788 26.59 8.98 6.48
CA LEU A 788 26.20 8.83 5.07
C LEU A 788 27.40 8.99 4.13
N LYS A 789 28.27 9.99 4.38
CA LYS A 789 29.54 10.18 3.63
C LYS A 789 30.48 8.97 3.79
N ALA A 790 30.69 8.52 5.03
CA ALA A 790 31.58 7.40 5.33
C ALA A 790 31.09 6.07 4.74
N ASP A 791 29.77 5.86 4.69
CA ASP A 791 29.19 4.66 4.10
C ASP A 791 29.11 4.72 2.57
N LEU A 792 28.96 5.91 1.98
CA LEU A 792 29.21 6.14 0.55
C LEU A 792 30.65 5.78 0.18
N GLN A 793 31.65 6.25 0.94
CA GLN A 793 33.05 5.89 0.69
C GLN A 793 33.29 4.37 0.75
N ARG A 794 32.69 3.69 1.75
CA ARG A 794 32.71 2.21 1.82
C ARG A 794 32.04 1.56 0.60
N ALA A 795 31.00 2.17 0.03
CA ALA A 795 30.39 1.68 -1.22
C ALA A 795 31.38 1.74 -2.39
N LEU A 796 32.13 2.84 -2.54
CA LEU A 796 33.13 2.98 -3.60
C LEU A 796 34.24 1.93 -3.47
N GLU A 797 34.60 1.60 -2.23
CA GLU A 797 35.58 0.56 -1.86
C GLU A 797 34.98 -0.86 -1.86
N ALA A 798 33.72 -1.05 -2.31
CA ALA A 798 32.97 -2.31 -2.27
C ALA A 798 32.99 -3.02 -0.90
N THR A 799 33.09 -2.24 0.19
CA THR A 799 33.17 -2.72 1.56
C THR A 799 31.76 -2.79 2.16
N THR A 800 31.40 -3.96 2.71
CA THR A 800 30.12 -4.18 3.38
C THR A 800 30.14 -3.71 4.84
N VAL A 801 28.96 -3.49 5.41
CA VAL A 801 28.75 -3.17 6.83
C VAL A 801 27.77 -4.19 7.42
N PRO A 802 28.13 -4.88 8.52
CA PRO A 802 27.29 -5.92 9.10
C PRO A 802 26.02 -5.36 9.74
N ASP A 803 25.03 -6.23 9.93
CA ASP A 803 23.76 -5.91 10.58
C ASP A 803 23.94 -5.66 12.08
N CYS A 804 23.72 -4.42 12.52
CA CYS A 804 23.90 -4.02 13.91
C CYS A 804 22.90 -4.64 14.91
N SER A 805 21.76 -5.21 14.48
CA SER A 805 20.83 -5.91 15.39
C SER A 805 21.32 -7.29 15.82
N HIS A 806 22.18 -7.93 15.03
CA HIS A 806 22.50 -9.36 15.21
C HIS A 806 24.00 -9.70 15.18
N SER A 807 24.87 -8.74 14.84
CA SER A 807 26.32 -8.95 14.78
C SER A 807 27.09 -8.53 16.04
N ASN A 808 26.42 -7.89 17.01
CA ASN A 808 27.04 -7.16 18.13
C ASN A 808 27.98 -6.00 17.70
N VAL A 809 27.95 -5.58 16.42
CA VAL A 809 28.75 -4.46 15.90
C VAL A 809 27.85 -3.26 15.61
N CYS A 810 27.96 -2.22 16.43
CA CYS A 810 27.25 -0.96 16.20
C CYS A 810 27.90 -0.16 15.05
N SER A 811 27.10 0.27 14.08
CA SER A 811 27.54 1.10 12.94
C SER A 811 27.70 2.58 13.27
N LYS A 812 27.32 3.00 14.49
CA LYS A 812 27.38 4.37 15.03
C LYS A 812 26.76 5.42 14.09
N CYS A 813 25.56 5.16 13.56
CA CYS A 813 24.91 6.06 12.61
C CYS A 813 24.17 7.27 13.23
N GLY A 814 24.15 7.42 14.56
CA GLY A 814 23.45 8.50 15.29
C GLY A 814 22.02 8.17 15.75
N VAL A 815 21.44 7.04 15.32
CA VAL A 815 19.99 6.80 15.55
C VAL A 815 19.68 6.32 16.97
N CYS A 816 20.54 5.49 17.58
CA CYS A 816 20.23 4.91 18.89
C CYS A 816 20.60 5.88 20.03
N GLU A 817 19.80 6.92 20.15
CA GLU A 817 19.90 8.02 21.12
C GLU A 817 18.52 8.26 21.77
N GLU A 818 18.46 9.11 22.80
CA GLU A 818 17.29 9.30 23.67
C GLU A 818 15.97 9.60 22.93
N ASP A 819 16.02 10.42 21.88
CA ASP A 819 14.85 10.83 21.09
C ASP A 819 14.24 9.73 20.19
N PHE A 820 14.98 8.65 19.89
CA PHE A 820 14.53 7.59 18.96
C PHE A 820 14.51 6.18 19.57
N GLY A 821 15.18 5.98 20.71
CA GLY A 821 15.36 4.69 21.35
C GLY A 821 16.31 3.74 20.61
N GLU A 822 16.37 2.49 21.08
CA GLU A 822 17.29 1.47 20.58
C GLU A 822 16.62 0.44 19.64
N ASN A 823 17.43 -0.45 19.05
CA ASN A 823 16.88 -1.59 18.32
C ASN A 823 16.22 -2.58 19.29
N VAL A 824 14.94 -2.88 19.10
CA VAL A 824 14.24 -3.95 19.82
C VAL A 824 14.25 -5.19 18.96
N VAL A 825 14.89 -6.26 19.45
CA VAL A 825 14.94 -7.59 18.83
C VAL A 825 14.12 -8.55 19.67
N ALA A 826 13.19 -9.27 19.05
CA ALA A 826 12.35 -10.24 19.75
C ALA A 826 13.18 -11.44 20.25
N ALA A 827 12.84 -11.96 21.43
CA ALA A 827 13.33 -13.26 21.87
C ALA A 827 12.89 -14.34 20.89
N ILE A 828 13.75 -15.32 20.63
CA ILE A 828 13.47 -16.42 19.69
C ILE A 828 12.84 -17.56 20.50
N PRO A 829 11.55 -17.88 20.34
CA PRO A 829 10.93 -19.02 21.02
C PRO A 829 11.37 -20.33 20.36
N PRO A 830 11.30 -21.47 21.08
CA PRO A 830 11.51 -22.78 20.48
C PRO A 830 10.43 -23.06 19.42
N VAL A 831 10.83 -23.52 18.24
CA VAL A 831 9.88 -23.88 17.18
C VAL A 831 9.07 -25.11 17.64
N PRO A 832 7.73 -25.03 17.72
CA PRO A 832 6.90 -26.16 18.13
C PRO A 832 6.83 -27.23 17.02
N ASP A 833 6.50 -28.46 17.40
CA ASP A 833 6.21 -29.52 16.44
C ASP A 833 5.02 -29.14 15.53
N TYR A 834 5.07 -29.57 14.27
CA TYR A 834 4.04 -29.22 13.30
C TYR A 834 2.88 -30.22 13.30
N ASP A 835 1.68 -29.75 13.66
CA ASP A 835 0.48 -30.59 13.83
C ASP A 835 -0.14 -31.10 12.51
N GLY A 836 0.44 -30.74 11.36
CA GLY A 836 0.00 -31.13 10.02
C GLY A 836 -0.97 -30.15 9.36
N GLU A 837 -1.19 -30.35 8.06
CA GLU A 837 -2.02 -29.45 7.25
C GLU A 837 -3.51 -29.59 7.56
N PHE A 838 -4.24 -28.49 7.39
CA PHE A 838 -5.70 -28.44 7.49
C PHE A 838 -6.37 -29.46 6.56
N LYS A 839 -7.39 -30.17 7.10
CA LYS A 839 -8.19 -31.15 6.36
C LYS A 839 -9.63 -30.63 6.23
N PRO A 840 -10.06 -30.13 5.05
CA PRO A 840 -11.40 -29.59 4.89
C PRO A 840 -12.49 -30.63 5.20
N ASN A 841 -13.44 -30.27 6.06
CA ASN A 841 -14.57 -31.14 6.38
C ASN A 841 -15.62 -31.07 5.26
N ARG A 842 -15.80 -32.20 4.57
CA ARG A 842 -16.68 -32.32 3.39
C ARG A 842 -17.99 -33.08 3.68
N LYS A 843 -18.27 -33.35 4.95
CA LYS A 843 -19.45 -34.10 5.37
C LYS A 843 -20.68 -33.20 5.31
N ARG A 844 -21.51 -33.35 4.28
CA ARG A 844 -22.80 -32.63 4.18
C ARG A 844 -23.80 -33.25 5.15
N VAL A 845 -24.17 -32.52 6.21
CA VAL A 845 -25.06 -32.98 7.29
C VAL A 845 -26.38 -32.22 7.33
N GLN A 846 -26.36 -30.92 7.08
CA GLN A 846 -27.57 -30.08 6.96
C GLN A 846 -27.40 -29.15 5.75
N ARG A 847 -28.48 -28.78 5.07
CA ARG A 847 -28.51 -27.65 4.12
C ARG A 847 -29.52 -26.68 4.66
N VAL A 848 -29.11 -25.44 4.89
CA VAL A 848 -30.00 -24.37 5.31
C VAL A 848 -30.12 -23.38 4.15
N ARG A 849 -31.36 -23.17 3.72
CA ARG A 849 -31.72 -22.09 2.81
C ARG A 849 -31.99 -20.85 3.63
N VAL A 850 -31.48 -19.72 3.16
CA VAL A 850 -31.62 -18.42 3.80
C VAL A 850 -32.23 -17.46 2.79
N ARG A 851 -33.35 -16.85 3.15
CA ARG A 851 -33.97 -15.73 2.41
C ARG A 851 -33.51 -14.43 3.06
N PHE A 852 -32.86 -13.56 2.31
CA PHE A 852 -32.43 -12.24 2.77
C PHE A 852 -32.91 -11.14 1.83
N ALA A 853 -33.02 -9.92 2.35
CA ALA A 853 -33.24 -8.74 1.54
C ALA A 853 -31.89 -8.11 1.16
N LYS A 854 -31.87 -7.36 0.06
CA LYS A 854 -30.77 -6.48 -0.32
C LYS A 854 -31.36 -5.14 -0.70
N ILE A 855 -31.17 -4.15 0.17
CA ILE A 855 -31.87 -2.87 0.15
C ILE A 855 -30.92 -1.69 0.40
N GLY A 856 -31.41 -0.46 0.25
CA GLY A 856 -30.63 0.76 0.49
C GLY A 856 -29.31 0.80 -0.28
N ALA A 857 -28.25 1.28 0.36
CA ALA A 857 -26.92 1.41 -0.25
C ALA A 857 -26.25 0.06 -0.58
N MET A 858 -26.64 -1.05 0.07
CA MET A 858 -26.08 -2.38 -0.25
C MET A 858 -26.46 -2.87 -1.66
N THR A 859 -27.49 -2.32 -2.29
CA THR A 859 -27.79 -2.55 -3.72
C THR A 859 -26.62 -2.20 -4.65
N LEU A 860 -25.76 -1.24 -4.25
CA LEU A 860 -24.57 -0.80 -4.97
C LEU A 860 -23.32 -1.68 -4.72
N VAL A 861 -23.45 -2.77 -3.95
CA VAL A 861 -22.41 -3.81 -3.82
C VAL A 861 -22.61 -4.86 -4.89
N GLY A 862 -21.58 -5.17 -5.68
CA GLY A 862 -21.67 -6.17 -6.75
C GLY A 862 -21.96 -7.58 -6.23
N HIS A 863 -22.46 -8.48 -7.09
CA HIS A 863 -22.80 -9.86 -6.69
C HIS A 863 -21.61 -10.62 -6.06
N LEU A 864 -20.43 -10.57 -6.69
CA LEU A 864 -19.23 -11.26 -6.17
C LEU A 864 -18.78 -10.70 -4.81
N ASP A 865 -18.84 -9.38 -4.65
CA ASP A 865 -18.53 -8.71 -3.38
C ASP A 865 -19.60 -9.05 -2.31
N THR A 866 -20.88 -9.21 -2.70
CA THR A 866 -21.95 -9.69 -1.81
C THR A 866 -21.69 -11.13 -1.34
N VAL A 867 -21.26 -12.02 -2.23
CA VAL A 867 -20.87 -13.40 -1.88
C VAL A 867 -19.66 -13.42 -0.95
N ALA A 868 -18.65 -12.59 -1.21
CA ALA A 868 -17.48 -12.45 -0.31
C ALA A 868 -17.87 -11.88 1.06
N LEU A 869 -18.81 -10.95 1.13
CA LEU A 869 -19.36 -10.41 2.37
C LEU A 869 -20.10 -11.49 3.18
N LEU A 870 -21.00 -12.25 2.54
CA LEU A 870 -21.70 -13.39 3.15
C LEU A 870 -20.73 -14.46 3.66
N ASP A 871 -19.73 -14.82 2.86
CA ASP A 871 -18.66 -15.74 3.23
C ASP A 871 -17.92 -15.28 4.51
N ARG A 872 -17.44 -14.04 4.53
CA ARG A 872 -16.79 -13.45 5.73
C ARG A 872 -17.74 -13.39 6.94
N ALA A 873 -19.01 -13.07 6.73
CA ALA A 873 -20.03 -13.03 7.79
C ALA A 873 -20.28 -14.43 8.40
N LEU A 874 -20.39 -15.46 7.56
CA LEU A 874 -20.48 -16.86 7.99
C LEU A 874 -19.26 -17.27 8.84
N ARG A 875 -18.05 -16.79 8.50
CA ARG A 875 -16.82 -17.03 9.30
C ARG A 875 -16.82 -16.31 10.63
N ARG A 876 -17.21 -15.02 10.69
CA ARG A 876 -17.33 -14.28 11.96
C ARG A 876 -18.40 -14.89 12.89
N ALA A 877 -19.51 -15.34 12.31
CA ALA A 877 -20.55 -16.15 12.96
C ALA A 877 -20.07 -17.59 13.31
N ALA A 878 -18.85 -17.93 12.90
CA ALA A 878 -18.20 -19.23 13.00
C ALA A 878 -19.03 -20.39 12.43
N LEU A 879 -19.92 -20.20 11.47
CA LEU A 879 -20.94 -21.16 10.97
C LEU A 879 -20.36 -22.40 10.26
N PRO A 880 -20.96 -23.60 10.38
CA PRO A 880 -20.38 -24.91 10.02
C PRO A 880 -20.31 -25.18 8.51
N VAL A 881 -20.12 -24.19 7.65
CA VAL A 881 -20.18 -24.36 6.18
C VAL A 881 -19.32 -25.54 5.70
N CYS A 882 -19.83 -26.36 4.79
CA CYS A 882 -19.09 -27.48 4.20
C CYS A 882 -18.20 -26.98 3.05
N PHE A 883 -17.11 -27.70 2.73
CA PHE A 883 -16.35 -27.47 1.50
C PHE A 883 -16.87 -28.26 0.28
N ASP A 884 -16.42 -27.85 -0.89
CA ASP A 884 -16.48 -28.62 -2.13
C ASP A 884 -15.30 -29.60 -2.33
N ASN A 885 -15.21 -30.16 -3.54
CA ASN A 885 -14.13 -31.06 -3.98
C ASN A 885 -13.16 -30.39 -4.98
N GLY A 886 -13.14 -29.05 -5.05
CA GLY A 886 -12.33 -28.30 -6.00
C GLY A 886 -10.82 -28.37 -5.72
N PHE A 887 -10.03 -28.02 -6.74
CA PHE A 887 -8.58 -27.81 -6.60
C PHE A 887 -8.23 -26.70 -5.61
N HIS A 888 -9.10 -25.70 -5.53
CA HIS A 888 -9.26 -24.80 -4.40
C HIS A 888 -10.51 -25.29 -3.69
N SER A 889 -10.42 -25.65 -2.40
CA SER A 889 -11.61 -26.05 -1.66
C SER A 889 -12.43 -24.80 -1.39
N LEU A 890 -13.64 -24.76 -1.93
CA LEU A 890 -14.59 -23.64 -1.89
C LEU A 890 -15.72 -23.91 -0.88
N PRO A 891 -16.40 -22.88 -0.34
CA PRO A 891 -17.60 -23.05 0.44
C PRO A 891 -18.68 -23.68 -0.38
N ARG A 892 -19.53 -24.44 0.31
CA ARG A 892 -20.88 -24.76 -0.15
C ARG A 892 -21.83 -23.60 0.19
N ILE A 893 -21.57 -22.44 -0.42
CA ILE A 893 -22.49 -21.30 -0.52
C ILE A 893 -22.97 -21.27 -1.97
N SER A 894 -24.29 -21.30 -2.18
CA SER A 894 -24.90 -21.23 -3.51
C SER A 894 -26.04 -20.22 -3.52
N CYS A 895 -25.83 -19.06 -4.12
CA CYS A 895 -26.91 -18.12 -4.42
C CYS A 895 -27.78 -18.67 -5.55
N ALA A 896 -29.10 -18.47 -5.48
CA ALA A 896 -30.02 -18.98 -6.50
C ALA A 896 -29.88 -18.23 -7.83
N ALA A 897 -29.70 -16.91 -7.79
CA ALA A 897 -29.45 -16.05 -8.93
C ALA A 897 -28.56 -14.85 -8.53
N PRO A 898 -27.85 -14.21 -9.48
CA PRO A 898 -27.16 -12.96 -9.23
C PRO A 898 -28.09 -11.75 -9.43
N LEU A 899 -28.42 -11.03 -8.35
CA LEU A 899 -29.11 -9.74 -8.46
C LEU A 899 -28.24 -8.70 -9.20
N PRO A 900 -28.75 -8.00 -10.23
CA PRO A 900 -28.03 -6.94 -10.91
C PRO A 900 -27.68 -5.77 -9.97
N LEU A 901 -26.62 -5.04 -10.30
CA LEU A 901 -26.17 -3.88 -9.53
C LEU A 901 -27.28 -2.80 -9.48
N GLY A 902 -27.55 -2.25 -8.30
CA GLY A 902 -28.55 -1.21 -8.10
C GLY A 902 -29.98 -1.68 -7.90
N HIS A 903 -30.29 -2.95 -8.17
CA HIS A 903 -31.60 -3.50 -7.88
C HIS A 903 -31.74 -3.82 -6.39
N SER A 904 -32.91 -3.51 -5.82
CA SER A 904 -33.33 -4.03 -4.53
C SER A 904 -34.02 -5.38 -4.69
N SER A 905 -34.01 -6.19 -3.62
CA SER A 905 -34.68 -7.49 -3.58
C SER A 905 -35.10 -7.80 -2.15
N SER A 906 -36.29 -8.38 -1.98
CA SER A 906 -36.80 -8.92 -0.71
C SER A 906 -36.74 -10.46 -0.66
N CYS A 907 -36.14 -11.10 -1.67
CA CYS A 907 -36.14 -12.55 -1.83
C CYS A 907 -34.83 -13.07 -2.46
N GLU A 908 -33.68 -12.60 -1.97
CA GLU A 908 -32.41 -13.23 -2.31
C GLU A 908 -32.31 -14.57 -1.57
N LEU A 909 -32.15 -15.66 -2.31
CA LEU A 909 -32.01 -17.01 -1.76
C LEU A 909 -30.55 -17.47 -1.82
N VAL A 910 -30.00 -17.85 -0.66
CA VAL A 910 -28.68 -18.49 -0.56
C VAL A 910 -28.78 -19.80 0.21
N ASP A 911 -28.28 -20.87 -0.40
CA ASP A 911 -28.13 -22.18 0.23
C ASP A 911 -26.74 -22.30 0.85
N VAL A 912 -26.70 -22.70 2.12
CA VAL A 912 -25.47 -22.98 2.87
C VAL A 912 -25.50 -24.43 3.36
N GLU A 913 -24.61 -25.28 2.85
CA GLU A 913 -24.46 -26.64 3.38
C GLU A 913 -23.56 -26.63 4.61
N PHE A 914 -23.87 -27.46 5.61
CA PHE A 914 -23.23 -27.49 6.92
C PHE A 914 -22.68 -28.88 7.29
N THR A 915 -21.56 -28.88 8.04
CA THR A 915 -20.80 -30.05 8.52
C THR A 915 -21.43 -30.76 9.72
N GLN A 916 -22.37 -30.09 10.38
CA GLN A 916 -23.12 -30.57 11.54
C GLN A 916 -24.55 -30.02 11.48
N LYS A 917 -25.48 -30.64 12.21
CA LYS A 917 -26.84 -30.10 12.36
C LYS A 917 -26.86 -28.94 13.38
N LEU A 918 -27.64 -27.92 13.09
CA LEU A 918 -27.89 -26.74 13.92
C LEU A 918 -29.40 -26.50 14.10
N SER A 919 -29.75 -25.75 15.14
CA SER A 919 -30.97 -24.96 15.14
C SER A 919 -30.90 -23.93 14.00
N VAL A 920 -31.91 -23.92 13.14
CA VAL A 920 -32.00 -22.97 12.02
C VAL A 920 -32.18 -21.54 12.54
N ALA A 921 -32.93 -21.35 13.63
CA ALA A 921 -33.09 -20.06 14.29
C ALA A 921 -31.74 -19.52 14.83
N ASP A 922 -30.88 -20.40 15.38
CA ASP A 922 -29.52 -20.01 15.79
C ASP A 922 -28.61 -19.68 14.61
N ALA A 923 -28.81 -20.33 13.46
CA ALA A 923 -28.07 -20.01 12.23
C ALA A 923 -28.50 -18.65 11.66
N LYS A 924 -29.81 -18.39 11.54
CA LYS A 924 -30.39 -17.09 11.15
C LYS A 924 -29.87 -15.97 12.04
N ARG A 925 -30.02 -16.10 13.37
CA ARG A 925 -29.59 -15.07 14.32
C ARG A 925 -28.09 -14.77 14.23
N LYS A 926 -27.23 -15.79 14.25
CA LYS A 926 -25.77 -15.61 14.18
C LYS A 926 -25.30 -15.02 12.84
N LEU A 927 -25.99 -15.30 11.74
CA LEU A 927 -25.69 -14.68 10.45
C LEU A 927 -26.12 -13.20 10.44
N GLN A 928 -27.33 -12.90 10.92
CA GLN A 928 -27.83 -11.52 11.04
C GLN A 928 -26.91 -10.63 11.89
N GLU A 929 -26.44 -11.13 13.03
CA GLU A 929 -25.46 -10.45 13.91
C GLU A 929 -24.14 -10.05 13.19
N GLN A 930 -23.90 -10.55 11.99
CA GLN A 930 -22.68 -10.33 11.20
C GLN A 930 -22.91 -9.62 9.86
N LEU A 931 -24.16 -9.30 9.52
CA LEU A 931 -24.54 -8.59 8.30
C LEU A 931 -24.95 -7.14 8.63
N PRO A 932 -24.77 -6.18 7.69
CA PRO A 932 -25.31 -4.84 7.85
C PRO A 932 -26.86 -4.87 7.80
N ASP A 933 -27.50 -3.88 8.39
CA ASP A 933 -28.97 -3.78 8.48
C ASP A 933 -29.67 -3.74 7.10
N GLU A 934 -28.94 -3.33 6.06
CA GLU A 934 -29.36 -3.32 4.63
C GLU A 934 -29.24 -4.69 3.92
N LEU A 935 -28.77 -5.72 4.63
CA LEU A 935 -28.78 -7.13 4.21
C LEU A 935 -29.53 -8.02 5.24
N PRO A 936 -30.81 -7.73 5.57
CA PRO A 936 -31.51 -8.43 6.65
C PRO A 936 -31.88 -9.86 6.23
N VAL A 937 -31.62 -10.82 7.12
CA VAL A 937 -32.04 -12.22 7.00
C VAL A 937 -33.50 -12.34 7.41
N LEU A 938 -34.38 -12.47 6.42
CA LEU A 938 -35.82 -12.51 6.60
C LEU A 938 -36.26 -13.90 7.10
N GLU A 939 -35.78 -14.98 6.48
CA GLU A 939 -36.13 -16.36 6.86
C GLU A 939 -34.94 -17.30 6.70
N ALA A 940 -35.01 -18.45 7.39
CA ALA A 940 -34.17 -19.59 7.07
C ALA A 940 -34.90 -20.90 7.40
N TRP A 941 -34.68 -21.93 6.58
CA TRP A 941 -35.27 -23.27 6.77
C TRP A 941 -34.29 -24.38 6.34
N GLU A 942 -34.53 -25.62 6.78
CA GLU A 942 -33.74 -26.78 6.38
C GLU A 942 -34.28 -27.34 5.05
N GLU A 943 -33.38 -27.53 4.07
CA GLU A 943 -33.69 -28.09 2.75
C GLU A 943 -33.06 -29.48 2.58
N PRO A 944 -33.63 -30.37 1.75
CA PRO A 944 -33.03 -31.67 1.47
C PRO A 944 -31.62 -31.57 0.86
N ILE A 945 -30.71 -32.42 1.37
CA ILE A 945 -29.40 -32.65 0.76
C ILE A 945 -29.57 -33.69 -0.33
N PHE A 946 -29.77 -33.24 -1.57
CA PHE A 946 -29.79 -34.11 -2.74
C PHE A 946 -28.40 -34.75 -2.94
N ARG A 947 -28.29 -36.04 -2.60
CA ARG A 947 -27.18 -36.88 -3.03
C ARG A 947 -27.42 -37.28 -4.48
N ALA A 948 -26.59 -36.79 -5.38
CA ALA A 948 -26.48 -37.36 -6.72
C ALA A 948 -25.85 -38.77 -6.62
N ASP A 949 -26.67 -39.77 -6.29
CA ASP A 949 -26.27 -41.16 -6.33
C ASP A 949 -26.09 -41.58 -7.79
N LYS A 950 -24.82 -41.79 -8.18
CA LYS A 950 -24.40 -42.26 -9.52
C LYS A 950 -24.97 -43.64 -9.93
N LYS A 951 -25.93 -44.19 -9.19
CA LYS A 951 -26.54 -45.50 -9.40
C LYS A 951 -28.03 -45.46 -9.74
N ASN A 952 -28.69 -44.29 -9.77
CA ASN A 952 -30.11 -44.23 -10.09
C ASN A 952 -30.48 -43.00 -10.93
N THR A 953 -30.03 -42.96 -12.19
CA THR A 953 -30.42 -41.94 -13.17
C THR A 953 -31.84 -42.13 -13.72
N ASP A 954 -32.46 -43.29 -13.51
CA ASP A 954 -33.78 -43.62 -14.09
C ASP A 954 -34.98 -43.10 -13.28
N THR A 955 -34.75 -42.46 -12.12
CA THR A 955 -35.81 -41.91 -11.25
C THR A 955 -35.83 -40.39 -11.17
N LEU A 956 -35.02 -39.68 -11.97
CA LEU A 956 -35.03 -38.20 -12.07
C LEU A 956 -35.74 -37.69 -13.33
N THR A 957 -36.47 -38.57 -14.03
CA THR A 957 -37.22 -38.28 -15.27
C THR A 957 -38.71 -38.65 -15.16
N LYS A 958 -39.18 -38.89 -13.93
CA LYS A 958 -40.59 -39.02 -13.54
C LYS A 958 -40.83 -38.09 -12.36
#